data_AF-A0A1G0LFD2-F1
#
_entry.id   AF-A0A1G0LFD2-F1
#
_cell.length_a   1.000
_cell.length_b   1.000
_cell.length_c   1.000
_cell.angle_alpha   90.00
_cell.angle_beta   90.00
_cell.angle_gamma   90.00
#
_symmetry.space_group_name_H-M   'P 1'
#
loop_
_entity.id
_entity.type
_entity.pdbx_description
1 polymer ?
#
loop_
_entity_poly.entity_id
_entity_poly.type
_entity_poly.pdbx_seq_one_letter_code
_entity_poly.pdbx_strand_id
1 'polypeptide(L)'
;MNPTFKHDKNLFVCNLLLIILLALLPSRSQGAIQCYQCHGSSTGSDYRPIDAASRNYSTGGFAGNHRSHMAAPANPNTCRKCHNNQNYTSNHRNGFINFSSNINSSPLKGKYINGGSQVYSKVHSATPVLGTCSSVNCHFETVTPQWGTSIFTASTDCDKCHGAPPNGGATSGAAGSHAKHALYYPGTTNCQKCHSNNNSFQHATSAGKRNLNISFAAAPNNGSGAYSGSLNDYLPSQTNVFGNCTATYCHSPGNKASNFDPPAVVPAWDGPALTCKGCHKSNNASADVMASGSHSRHVSAAKFYTINCNKCHAATVNSTMTITDPAAHVNARVNIKFSSSSSAVNGTYGGQATPYAKDPGSAYGQCNNVYCHSNAQNDGGVGVTYRQPTWGNPASGACGTCHGTTHHGGSEMASGSHTRHLTASAYTGSTKCIVCHNVGNIPFAGSCNNSCHNATSKHTDNKVDILFPSNFGASAAYNGTPRPGDGYSNCSNVSCHFNTATPVWGTAIPIDCVGCHTLAVLLTSGSHAKHISASAIPTMYNYTANRSTAAEYNFGCSNCHPLNAANHWKGTVNVTLKKDEAGAGTLRAKNSATTIGIGIANSGITGTTKVSVICSASYCHSNGNAAALVYAVTPNWYGGTFTGDRCANCHGNAPNTTVAGSASHYNNRFLGYTGTAGGHQIGNHAMSIYSSPGGLSHAGTNGKSSHGNGAIATTISCNICHYATITTARNDNNAACKTCHYTGNTVGALDGNPADIADKSKHVNGLVNVVFKPTSILSKAQMRPASFTTAPYSSAWNRNAGYKGSGSYDSAKTTLDTAAMWDGPSKTCSNIACHNGQSVRWTDNNGVTTCVSCHTSL
;
A
#
# COMPACT_ATOMS: atom_id res chain seq x y z
N MET A 1 4.20 -91.45 55.32
CA MET A 1 4.70 -92.36 56.36
C MET A 1 3.88 -92.13 57.64
N ASN A 2 3.24 -93.18 58.14
CA ASN A 2 2.63 -93.27 59.48
C ASN A 2 3.71 -93.77 60.48
N PRO A 3 3.47 -93.95 61.80
CA PRO A 3 2.26 -93.72 62.63
C PRO A 3 2.56 -92.65 63.74
N THR A 4 1.97 -92.51 64.94
CA THR A 4 1.06 -93.35 65.77
C THR A 4 0.22 -92.52 66.77
N PHE A 5 -0.91 -93.07 67.21
CA PHE A 5 -1.76 -92.63 68.34
C PHE A 5 -1.29 -93.21 69.70
N LYS A 6 -1.73 -92.62 70.84
CA LYS A 6 -2.66 -93.29 71.80
C LYS A 6 -3.14 -92.44 73.00
N HIS A 7 -4.45 -92.20 73.00
CA HIS A 7 -5.44 -92.21 74.11
C HIS A 7 -5.09 -91.87 75.58
N ASP A 8 -5.74 -90.80 76.06
CA ASP A 8 -6.88 -90.78 77.01
C ASP A 8 -6.85 -91.50 78.38
N LYS A 9 -7.67 -90.91 79.27
CA LYS A 9 -8.13 -91.39 80.60
C LYS A 9 -7.17 -91.20 81.79
N ASN A 10 -6.94 -89.95 82.17
CA ASN A 10 -6.78 -89.55 83.58
C ASN A 10 -7.21 -88.09 83.89
N LEU A 11 -7.86 -87.42 82.94
CA LEU A 11 -8.14 -85.97 82.97
C LEU A 11 -9.24 -85.54 83.96
N PHE A 12 -10.01 -86.48 84.56
CA PHE A 12 -11.19 -86.13 85.36
C PHE A 12 -10.95 -86.12 86.89
N VAL A 13 -9.99 -86.89 87.40
CA VAL A 13 -9.75 -87.03 88.85
C VAL A 13 -8.63 -86.09 89.33
N CYS A 14 -7.60 -85.87 88.50
CA CYS A 14 -6.48 -84.98 88.85
C CYS A 14 -6.90 -83.49 88.87
N ASN A 15 -7.88 -83.10 88.05
CA ASN A 15 -8.39 -81.72 88.02
C ASN A 15 -9.14 -81.32 89.30
N LEU A 16 -9.75 -82.26 90.03
CA LEU A 16 -10.54 -81.93 91.23
C LEU A 16 -9.66 -81.59 92.44
N LEU A 17 -8.50 -82.24 92.61
CA LEU A 17 -7.54 -81.87 93.65
C LEU A 17 -6.78 -80.57 93.32
N LEU A 18 -6.54 -80.27 92.04
CA LEU A 18 -5.92 -79.00 91.64
C LEU A 18 -6.82 -77.80 91.95
N ILE A 19 -8.14 -77.94 91.76
CA ILE A 19 -9.13 -76.90 92.07
C ILE A 19 -9.18 -76.57 93.58
N ILE A 20 -9.00 -77.57 94.46
CA ILE A 20 -9.03 -77.35 95.91
C ILE A 20 -7.73 -76.69 96.41
N LEU A 21 -6.58 -76.94 95.77
CA LEU A 21 -5.32 -76.30 96.15
C LEU A 21 -5.19 -74.83 95.68
N LEU A 22 -5.96 -74.40 94.67
CA LEU A 22 -6.05 -72.99 94.28
C LEU A 22 -6.88 -72.12 95.24
N ALA A 23 -7.68 -72.71 96.13
CA ALA A 23 -8.62 -71.99 96.99
C ALA A 23 -7.99 -71.37 98.26
N LEU A 24 -6.68 -71.55 98.50
CA LEU A 24 -5.99 -71.18 99.74
C LEU A 24 -4.86 -70.14 99.57
N LEU A 25 -4.72 -69.52 98.39
CA LEU A 25 -3.87 -68.35 98.23
C LEU A 25 -4.65 -67.07 98.63
N PRO A 26 -4.18 -66.29 99.62
CA PRO A 26 -4.79 -65.00 99.91
C PRO A 26 -4.53 -64.05 98.73
N SER A 27 -5.57 -63.79 97.94
CA SER A 27 -5.60 -62.79 96.89
C SER A 27 -5.25 -61.42 97.45
N ARG A 28 -3.96 -61.04 97.38
CA ARG A 28 -3.53 -59.65 97.58
C ARG A 28 -4.05 -58.82 96.42
N SER A 29 -5.30 -58.38 96.56
CA SER A 29 -5.91 -57.33 95.74
C SER A 29 -5.15 -56.03 95.97
N GLN A 30 -4.01 -55.89 95.30
CA GLN A 30 -3.38 -54.61 95.07
C GLN A 30 -4.20 -53.92 93.98
N GLY A 31 -5.30 -53.27 94.39
CA GLY A 31 -6.06 -52.36 93.55
C GLY A 31 -5.14 -51.25 93.05
N ALA A 32 -4.59 -51.42 91.84
CA ALA A 32 -3.68 -50.46 91.25
C ALA A 32 -4.41 -49.13 91.08
N ILE A 33 -3.94 -48.09 91.77
CA ILE A 33 -4.54 -46.75 91.72
C ILE A 33 -4.55 -46.28 90.26
N GLN A 34 -5.75 -46.10 89.71
CA GLN A 34 -5.95 -45.70 88.33
C GLN A 34 -5.80 -44.19 88.19
N CYS A 35 -5.29 -43.73 87.05
CA CYS A 35 -5.03 -42.31 86.82
C CYS A 35 -6.29 -41.44 87.02
N TYR A 36 -7.48 -41.95 86.69
CA TYR A 36 -8.73 -41.20 86.86
C TYR A 36 -9.09 -40.94 88.33
N GLN A 37 -8.58 -41.73 89.28
CA GLN A 37 -8.83 -41.54 90.71
C GLN A 37 -8.06 -40.34 91.30
N CYS A 38 -7.18 -39.70 90.53
CA CYS A 38 -6.44 -38.50 90.92
C CYS A 38 -6.52 -37.37 89.90
N HIS A 39 -6.68 -37.70 88.61
CA HIS A 39 -6.59 -36.79 87.47
C HIS A 39 -7.84 -36.80 86.58
N GLY A 40 -8.96 -37.41 86.96
CA GLY A 40 -10.16 -37.38 86.12
C GLY A 40 -11.43 -37.88 86.81
N SER A 41 -12.31 -38.49 86.02
CA SER A 41 -13.60 -39.01 86.51
C SER A 41 -13.64 -40.53 86.46
N SER A 42 -14.23 -41.14 87.48
CA SER A 42 -14.59 -42.55 87.47
C SER A 42 -15.62 -42.88 86.39
N THR A 43 -16.48 -41.92 86.01
CA THR A 43 -17.44 -42.08 84.92
C THR A 43 -16.70 -42.24 83.59
N GLY A 44 -16.80 -43.43 83.00
CA GLY A 44 -16.12 -43.78 81.74
C GLY A 44 -14.60 -43.98 81.86
N SER A 45 -14.06 -44.06 83.07
CA SER A 45 -12.60 -44.20 83.34
C SER A 45 -11.73 -43.12 82.68
N ASP A 46 -12.27 -41.92 82.47
CA ASP A 46 -11.58 -40.82 81.79
C ASP A 46 -10.63 -40.08 82.74
N TYR A 47 -9.34 -40.37 82.59
CA TYR A 47 -8.24 -39.81 83.39
C TYR A 47 -7.66 -38.50 82.86
N ARG A 48 -8.35 -37.81 81.93
CA ARG A 48 -8.04 -36.43 81.57
C ARG A 48 -8.64 -35.49 82.63
N PRO A 49 -7.87 -34.56 83.21
CA PRO A 49 -8.40 -33.60 84.17
C PRO A 49 -9.56 -32.82 83.57
N ILE A 50 -10.67 -32.65 84.31
CA ILE A 50 -11.72 -31.76 83.83
C ILE A 50 -11.20 -30.32 83.75
N ASP A 51 -11.73 -29.57 82.80
CA ASP A 51 -11.46 -28.14 82.68
C ASP A 51 -12.16 -27.43 83.85
N ALA A 52 -11.38 -26.66 84.61
CA ALA A 52 -11.85 -26.04 85.86
C ALA A 52 -11.03 -24.78 86.17
N ALA A 53 -11.65 -23.83 86.88
CA ALA A 53 -10.95 -22.63 87.36
C ALA A 53 -10.00 -22.92 88.55
N SER A 54 -10.23 -24.02 89.28
CA SER A 54 -9.49 -24.41 90.48
C SER A 54 -9.34 -25.94 90.56
N ARG A 55 -8.60 -26.44 91.55
CA ARG A 55 -8.45 -27.88 91.76
C ARG A 55 -9.71 -28.48 92.40
N ASN A 56 -10.34 -29.42 91.71
CA ASN A 56 -11.45 -30.22 92.23
C ASN A 56 -11.04 -31.70 92.33
N TYR A 57 -11.01 -32.23 93.56
CA TYR A 57 -10.55 -33.60 93.82
C TYR A 57 -11.60 -34.68 93.53
N SER A 58 -12.90 -34.37 93.49
CA SER A 58 -13.96 -35.37 93.24
C SER A 58 -14.22 -35.62 91.76
N THR A 59 -13.88 -34.66 90.90
CA THR A 59 -14.00 -34.74 89.43
C THR A 59 -12.64 -34.83 88.71
N GLY A 60 -11.54 -34.83 89.47
CA GLY A 60 -10.19 -34.76 88.95
C GLY A 60 -9.88 -33.45 88.20
N GLY A 61 -10.61 -32.37 88.49
CA GLY A 61 -10.41 -31.07 87.88
C GLY A 61 -9.13 -30.39 88.36
N PHE A 62 -8.43 -29.75 87.45
CA PHE A 62 -7.26 -28.93 87.74
C PHE A 62 -7.43 -27.57 87.09
N ALA A 63 -6.98 -26.52 87.78
CA ALA A 63 -6.95 -25.15 87.26
C ALA A 63 -6.31 -25.12 85.86
N GLY A 64 -7.10 -24.82 84.83
CA GLY A 64 -6.68 -24.97 83.45
C GLY A 64 -7.72 -25.60 82.53
N ASN A 65 -7.26 -25.96 81.34
CA ASN A 65 -8.07 -26.41 80.21
C ASN A 65 -7.48 -27.68 79.56
N HIS A 66 -7.31 -28.75 80.36
CA HIS A 66 -6.73 -30.03 79.95
C HIS A 66 -7.56 -30.83 78.93
N ARG A 67 -8.90 -30.95 79.11
CA ARG A 67 -9.80 -31.60 78.13
C ARG A 67 -9.91 -30.77 76.85
N SER A 68 -9.89 -29.44 76.96
CA SER A 68 -9.72 -28.56 75.80
C SER A 68 -8.43 -28.83 75.01
N HIS A 69 -7.37 -29.31 75.68
CA HIS A 69 -6.07 -29.65 75.06
C HIS A 69 -5.84 -31.15 74.79
N MET A 70 -6.80 -32.03 75.10
CA MET A 70 -6.67 -33.49 74.89
C MET A 70 -8.02 -34.14 74.53
N ALA A 71 -8.15 -34.68 73.31
CA ALA A 71 -9.32 -35.47 72.91
C ALA A 71 -9.47 -36.79 73.71
N ALA A 72 -10.66 -37.40 73.66
CA ALA A 72 -10.94 -38.68 74.30
C ALA A 72 -10.72 -39.86 73.32
N PRO A 73 -10.18 -41.01 73.77
CA PRO A 73 -9.47 -41.22 75.02
C PRO A 73 -8.03 -40.66 74.95
N ALA A 74 -7.50 -40.21 76.09
CA ALA A 74 -6.05 -39.97 76.21
C ALA A 74 -5.28 -41.29 76.36
N ASN A 75 -3.97 -41.24 76.20
CA ASN A 75 -3.03 -42.27 76.66
C ASN A 75 -1.78 -41.61 77.28
N PRO A 76 -0.90 -42.36 77.98
CA PRO A 76 0.29 -41.80 78.60
C PRO A 76 1.17 -40.95 77.65
N ASN A 77 1.26 -41.31 76.36
CA ASN A 77 2.02 -40.53 75.38
C ASN A 77 1.34 -39.18 75.05
N THR A 78 0.03 -39.04 75.20
CA THR A 78 -0.65 -37.74 75.09
C THR A 78 -0.21 -36.80 76.22
N CYS A 79 -0.07 -37.31 77.45
CA CYS A 79 0.42 -36.54 78.58
C CYS A 79 1.90 -36.15 78.44
N ARG A 80 2.72 -37.02 77.83
CA ARG A 80 4.16 -36.78 77.58
C ARG A 80 4.45 -35.57 76.69
N LYS A 81 3.46 -35.09 75.93
CA LYS A 81 3.60 -33.86 75.13
C LYS A 81 3.90 -32.65 76.02
N CYS A 82 3.26 -32.55 77.18
CA CYS A 82 3.39 -31.40 78.09
C CYS A 82 4.17 -31.73 79.36
N HIS A 83 4.12 -32.97 79.83
CA HIS A 83 4.68 -33.38 81.12
C HIS A 83 5.83 -34.36 81.00
N ASN A 84 6.87 -34.18 81.83
CA ASN A 84 7.96 -35.13 81.96
C ASN A 84 7.70 -36.04 83.16
N ASN A 85 7.21 -37.26 82.91
CA ASN A 85 6.99 -38.25 83.94
C ASN A 85 7.60 -39.60 83.51
N GLN A 86 8.44 -40.18 84.35
CA GLN A 86 9.04 -41.48 84.06
C GLN A 86 8.01 -42.59 84.33
N ASN A 87 7.64 -43.29 83.25
CA ASN A 87 6.83 -44.52 83.25
C ASN A 87 5.38 -44.41 83.74
N TYR A 88 4.86 -43.21 84.04
CA TYR A 88 3.44 -42.98 84.41
C TYR A 88 2.91 -43.82 85.58
N THR A 89 3.82 -44.29 86.44
CA THR A 89 3.47 -45.02 87.66
C THR A 89 2.88 -44.08 88.71
N SER A 90 2.20 -44.62 89.71
CA SER A 90 1.65 -43.86 90.85
C SER A 90 2.73 -43.17 91.71
N ASN A 91 4.01 -43.47 91.48
CA ASN A 91 5.16 -42.89 92.18
C ASN A 91 5.42 -41.40 91.85
N HIS A 92 4.77 -40.84 90.83
CA HIS A 92 4.90 -39.41 90.48
C HIS A 92 4.19 -38.44 91.45
N ARG A 93 3.62 -38.95 92.55
CA ARG A 93 2.98 -38.18 93.63
C ARG A 93 3.99 -37.46 94.54
N ASN A 94 5.05 -36.87 93.97
CA ASN A 94 6.14 -36.24 94.71
C ASN A 94 5.91 -34.75 95.06
N GLY A 95 4.69 -34.23 94.84
CA GLY A 95 4.35 -32.82 95.09
C GLY A 95 4.71 -31.86 93.96
N PHE A 96 5.31 -32.33 92.85
CA PHE A 96 5.69 -31.50 91.72
C PHE A 96 4.94 -31.84 90.43
N ILE A 97 4.51 -30.81 89.71
CA ILE A 97 4.06 -30.89 88.32
C ILE A 97 5.29 -30.71 87.45
N ASN A 98 5.76 -31.78 86.80
CA ASN A 98 6.95 -31.77 85.94
C ASN A 98 6.55 -31.52 84.48
N PHE A 99 7.26 -30.62 83.80
CA PHE A 99 7.02 -30.25 82.40
C PHE A 99 8.06 -30.88 81.47
N SER A 100 7.69 -31.10 80.20
CA SER A 100 8.64 -31.55 79.17
C SER A 100 9.73 -30.49 78.94
N SER A 101 10.97 -30.96 78.72
CA SER A 101 12.09 -30.08 78.35
C SER A 101 11.98 -29.51 76.93
N ASN A 102 11.14 -30.14 76.09
CA ASN A 102 10.62 -29.58 74.85
C ASN A 102 9.17 -30.05 74.65
N ILE A 103 8.21 -29.14 74.80
CA ILE A 103 6.78 -29.45 74.69
C ILE A 103 6.44 -29.88 73.26
N ASN A 104 5.80 -31.05 73.14
CA ASN A 104 5.38 -31.70 71.89
C ASN A 104 6.48 -31.79 70.80
N SER A 105 7.76 -31.90 71.21
CA SER A 105 8.92 -31.90 70.32
C SER A 105 8.90 -30.75 69.30
N SER A 106 8.59 -29.54 69.77
CA SER A 106 8.55 -28.33 68.93
C SER A 106 9.92 -28.07 68.26
N PRO A 107 9.98 -27.70 66.96
CA PRO A 107 11.25 -27.42 66.28
C PRO A 107 12.05 -26.30 66.96
N LEU A 108 11.41 -25.16 67.21
CA LEU A 108 11.88 -24.21 68.23
C LEU A 108 11.55 -24.79 69.61
N LYS A 109 12.50 -24.77 70.56
CA LYS A 109 12.35 -25.45 71.87
C LYS A 109 11.21 -24.84 72.70
N GLY A 110 10.03 -25.44 72.64
CA GLY A 110 8.82 -25.00 73.32
C GLY A 110 8.83 -25.36 74.81
N LYS A 111 8.56 -24.38 75.68
CA LYS A 111 8.77 -24.49 77.13
C LYS A 111 7.59 -23.88 77.89
N TYR A 112 7.35 -24.37 79.11
CA TYR A 112 6.39 -23.73 80.03
C TYR A 112 7.08 -22.59 80.79
N ILE A 113 6.42 -21.44 80.86
CA ILE A 113 6.89 -20.20 81.48
C ILE A 113 5.98 -19.87 82.67
N ASN A 114 6.54 -19.68 83.86
CA ASN A 114 5.81 -19.28 85.06
C ASN A 114 6.59 -18.15 85.76
N GLY A 115 5.91 -17.07 86.16
CA GLY A 115 6.58 -15.89 86.74
C GLY A 115 7.62 -15.25 85.80
N GLY A 116 7.40 -15.30 84.48
CA GLY A 116 8.32 -14.78 83.47
C GLY A 116 9.53 -15.67 83.16
N SER A 117 9.77 -16.75 83.91
CA SER A 117 10.91 -17.66 83.72
C SER A 117 10.48 -19.04 83.22
N GLN A 118 11.35 -19.71 82.47
CA GLN A 118 11.17 -21.12 82.13
C GLN A 118 11.23 -21.99 83.39
N VAL A 119 10.30 -22.93 83.55
CA VAL A 119 10.31 -23.91 84.64
C VAL A 119 10.22 -25.34 84.12
N TYR A 120 11.00 -26.24 84.72
CA TYR A 120 10.96 -27.69 84.44
C TYR A 120 10.05 -28.45 85.41
N SER A 121 9.80 -27.89 86.59
CA SER A 121 8.85 -28.39 87.56
C SER A 121 8.22 -27.23 88.33
N LYS A 122 7.04 -27.46 88.91
CA LYS A 122 6.34 -26.50 89.79
C LYS A 122 5.74 -27.24 90.98
N VAL A 123 5.81 -26.64 92.18
CA VAL A 123 5.11 -27.16 93.36
C VAL A 123 3.60 -27.17 93.13
N HIS A 124 2.97 -28.29 93.46
CA HIS A 124 1.52 -28.48 93.39
C HIS A 124 0.80 -27.68 94.48
N SER A 125 -0.22 -26.90 94.12
CA SER A 125 -0.97 -26.02 95.03
C SER A 125 -2.47 -26.03 94.73
N ALA A 126 -3.30 -25.72 95.73
CA ALA A 126 -4.74 -25.49 95.57
C ALA A 126 -5.07 -24.17 94.85
N THR A 127 -4.17 -23.18 94.93
CA THR A 127 -4.26 -21.85 94.28
C THR A 127 -3.10 -21.65 93.29
N PRO A 128 -3.04 -22.42 92.18
CA PRO A 128 -1.89 -22.39 91.29
C PRO A 128 -1.86 -21.13 90.39
N VAL A 129 -0.80 -20.33 90.48
CA VAL A 129 -0.50 -19.28 89.48
C VAL A 129 -0.25 -19.92 88.11
N LEU A 130 -1.13 -19.71 87.14
CA LEU A 130 -1.02 -20.30 85.81
C LEU A 130 -0.05 -19.49 84.93
N GLY A 131 0.69 -20.18 84.08
CA GLY A 131 1.71 -19.62 83.19
C GLY A 131 1.34 -19.71 81.71
N THR A 132 2.24 -19.25 80.84
CA THR A 132 2.14 -19.38 79.38
C THR A 132 3.07 -20.48 78.88
N CYS A 133 2.88 -20.92 77.64
CA CYS A 133 3.93 -21.61 76.90
C CYS A 133 4.68 -20.59 76.01
N SER A 134 5.98 -20.79 75.84
CA SER A 134 6.79 -20.09 74.83
C SER A 134 6.52 -20.71 73.44
N SER A 135 7.53 -20.77 72.58
CA SER A 135 7.45 -21.26 71.20
C SER A 135 7.07 -22.75 71.04
N VAL A 136 5.81 -23.08 71.32
CA VAL A 136 5.25 -24.42 71.12
C VAL A 136 4.63 -24.54 69.73
N ASN A 137 4.91 -25.64 69.04
CA ASN A 137 4.34 -25.92 67.72
C ASN A 137 2.81 -25.88 67.72
N CYS A 138 2.16 -26.32 68.80
CA CYS A 138 0.72 -26.22 69.05
C CYS A 138 0.12 -24.82 68.80
N HIS A 139 0.89 -23.75 69.05
CA HIS A 139 0.45 -22.36 68.89
C HIS A 139 1.36 -21.59 67.92
N PHE A 140 1.81 -22.27 66.85
CA PHE A 140 2.61 -21.69 65.77
C PHE A 140 3.89 -20.99 66.27
N GLU A 141 4.50 -21.54 67.32
CA GLU A 141 5.76 -21.05 67.92
C GLU A 141 5.69 -19.63 68.51
N THR A 142 4.47 -19.10 68.70
CA THR A 142 4.18 -17.85 69.43
C THR A 142 4.03 -18.10 70.94
N VAL A 143 4.16 -17.05 71.75
CA VAL A 143 3.83 -17.12 73.19
C VAL A 143 2.32 -17.29 73.34
N THR A 144 1.89 -18.33 74.06
CA THR A 144 0.47 -18.66 74.19
C THR A 144 -0.25 -17.69 75.14
N PRO A 145 -1.59 -17.62 75.06
CA PRO A 145 -2.40 -17.16 76.18
C PRO A 145 -2.03 -17.90 77.48
N GLN A 146 -2.37 -17.30 78.62
CA GLN A 146 -2.19 -17.94 79.92
C GLN A 146 -3.02 -19.23 79.96
N TRP A 147 -2.44 -20.31 80.49
CA TRP A 147 -3.13 -21.58 80.66
C TRP A 147 -4.44 -21.37 81.45
N GLY A 148 -5.53 -22.02 81.01
CA GLY A 148 -6.86 -21.85 81.62
C GLY A 148 -7.71 -20.68 81.12
N THR A 149 -7.27 -19.87 80.16
CA THR A 149 -8.16 -18.92 79.47
C THR A 149 -9.19 -19.64 78.58
N SER A 150 -10.16 -18.87 78.06
CA SER A 150 -11.16 -19.34 77.11
C SER A 150 -10.55 -20.00 75.86
N ILE A 151 -11.27 -20.99 75.33
CA ILE A 151 -10.92 -21.71 74.11
C ILE A 151 -11.15 -20.79 72.90
N PHE A 152 -10.27 -20.83 71.90
CA PHE A 152 -10.48 -20.14 70.62
C PHE A 152 -11.65 -20.74 69.83
N THR A 153 -12.40 -19.87 69.16
CA THR A 153 -13.61 -20.21 68.40
C THR A 153 -13.43 -19.95 66.91
N ALA A 154 -13.81 -20.92 66.07
CA ALA A 154 -13.86 -20.71 64.62
C ALA A 154 -15.22 -20.11 64.22
N SER A 155 -15.30 -19.13 63.33
CA SER A 155 -14.21 -18.47 62.57
C SER A 155 -13.65 -17.20 63.23
N THR A 156 -14.19 -16.76 64.36
CA THR A 156 -13.90 -15.46 65.00
C THR A 156 -12.44 -15.28 65.40
N ASP A 157 -11.81 -16.32 65.96
CA ASP A 157 -10.43 -16.30 66.48
C ASP A 157 -9.41 -16.87 65.48
N CYS A 158 -9.75 -16.99 64.19
CA CYS A 158 -8.80 -17.47 63.18
C CYS A 158 -7.53 -16.62 63.13
N ASP A 159 -7.65 -15.30 63.39
CA ASP A 159 -6.56 -14.33 63.44
C ASP A 159 -5.52 -14.62 64.54
N LYS A 160 -5.91 -15.35 65.61
CA LYS A 160 -5.03 -15.69 66.75
C LYS A 160 -4.00 -16.78 66.43
N CYS A 161 -4.27 -17.61 65.43
CA CYS A 161 -3.39 -18.70 64.99
C CYS A 161 -2.83 -18.47 63.59
N HIS A 162 -3.67 -17.94 62.70
CA HIS A 162 -3.30 -17.54 61.34
C HIS A 162 -3.51 -16.04 61.25
N GLY A 163 -2.45 -15.23 61.15
CA GLY A 163 -2.60 -13.80 60.86
C GLY A 163 -3.11 -13.61 59.43
N ALA A 164 -4.39 -13.88 59.19
CA ALA A 164 -4.94 -14.32 57.91
C ALA A 164 -5.53 -13.16 57.06
N PRO A 165 -5.19 -13.07 55.75
CA PRO A 165 -4.17 -13.85 55.05
C PRO A 165 -2.76 -13.51 55.58
N PRO A 166 -1.81 -14.48 55.65
CA PRO A 166 -0.48 -14.32 56.25
C PRO A 166 0.13 -12.94 56.01
N ASN A 167 0.17 -12.11 57.06
CA ASN A 167 0.59 -10.71 56.92
C ASN A 167 2.09 -10.58 56.62
N GLY A 168 2.43 -9.81 55.58
CA GLY A 168 3.80 -9.54 55.14
C GLY A 168 3.84 -8.70 53.86
N GLY A 169 5.01 -8.15 53.54
CA GLY A 169 5.20 -7.25 52.39
C GLY A 169 4.87 -7.88 51.03
N ALA A 170 4.36 -7.09 50.10
CA ALA A 170 3.74 -7.53 48.84
C ALA A 170 4.71 -8.08 47.75
N THR A 171 5.93 -8.46 48.13
CA THR A 171 7.07 -8.66 47.22
C THR A 171 7.63 -10.09 47.14
N SER A 172 7.42 -10.97 48.13
CA SER A 172 7.81 -12.40 48.04
C SER A 172 7.17 -13.29 49.13
N GLY A 173 7.26 -14.61 48.95
CA GLY A 173 6.90 -15.61 49.96
C GLY A 173 5.39 -15.79 50.22
N ALA A 174 5.07 -16.57 51.26
CA ALA A 174 3.69 -16.96 51.57
C ALA A 174 2.72 -15.77 51.73
N ALA A 175 3.19 -14.67 52.31
CA ALA A 175 2.41 -13.46 52.50
C ALA A 175 2.12 -12.71 51.19
N GLY A 176 3.16 -12.46 50.39
CA GLY A 176 3.05 -11.74 49.12
C GLY A 176 2.07 -12.41 48.16
N SER A 177 2.07 -13.74 48.10
CA SER A 177 1.21 -14.50 47.18
C SER A 177 -0.23 -14.64 47.65
N HIS A 178 -0.49 -14.71 48.95
CA HIS A 178 -1.87 -14.55 49.43
C HIS A 178 -2.41 -13.15 49.10
N ALA A 179 -1.60 -12.10 49.23
CA ALA A 179 -2.02 -10.75 48.86
C ALA A 179 -2.37 -10.62 47.36
N LYS A 180 -1.70 -11.35 46.45
CA LYS A 180 -2.10 -11.42 45.03
C LYS A 180 -3.44 -12.12 44.83
N HIS A 181 -3.69 -13.24 45.51
CA HIS A 181 -4.96 -13.96 45.41
C HIS A 181 -6.12 -13.17 46.02
N ALA A 182 -5.88 -12.40 47.08
CA ALA A 182 -6.88 -11.53 47.72
C ALA A 182 -7.44 -10.44 46.79
N LEU A 183 -6.71 -10.06 45.72
CA LEU A 183 -7.23 -9.15 44.68
C LEU A 183 -8.41 -9.74 43.90
N TYR A 184 -8.48 -11.08 43.79
CA TYR A 184 -9.53 -11.80 43.07
C TYR A 184 -10.54 -12.46 44.02
N TYR A 185 -10.09 -12.87 45.21
CA TYR A 185 -10.87 -13.59 46.21
C TYR A 185 -10.70 -12.97 47.62
N PRO A 186 -11.28 -11.78 47.86
CA PRO A 186 -11.14 -11.07 49.14
C PRO A 186 -11.94 -11.72 50.27
N GLY A 187 -11.46 -11.60 51.51
CA GLY A 187 -12.16 -12.06 52.72
C GLY A 187 -11.91 -13.53 53.10
N THR A 188 -12.13 -13.87 54.37
CA THR A 188 -11.75 -15.16 54.98
C THR A 188 -12.57 -16.36 54.51
N THR A 189 -13.82 -16.15 54.06
CA THR A 189 -14.65 -17.20 53.45
C THR A 189 -14.03 -17.77 52.18
N ASN A 190 -13.30 -16.93 51.43
CA ASN A 190 -12.63 -17.34 50.20
C ASN A 190 -11.39 -18.22 50.40
N CYS A 191 -10.85 -18.33 51.63
CA CYS A 191 -9.77 -19.28 51.92
C CYS A 191 -10.15 -20.72 51.55
N GLN A 192 -11.44 -21.07 51.64
CA GLN A 192 -11.96 -22.41 51.31
C GLN A 192 -11.83 -22.76 49.81
N LYS A 193 -11.55 -21.80 48.94
CA LYS A 193 -11.23 -22.05 47.51
C LYS A 193 -9.92 -22.83 47.31
N CYS A 194 -9.02 -22.77 48.29
CA CYS A 194 -7.75 -23.50 48.30
C CYS A 194 -7.59 -24.38 49.55
N HIS A 195 -8.15 -23.99 50.70
CA HIS A 195 -8.00 -24.66 51.99
C HIS A 195 -9.34 -25.21 52.50
N SER A 196 -9.74 -26.39 52.00
CA SER A 196 -11.08 -26.95 52.21
C SER A 196 -11.41 -27.37 53.66
N ASN A 197 -10.45 -27.27 54.60
CA ASN A 197 -10.64 -27.57 56.03
C ASN A 197 -10.64 -26.31 56.92
N ASN A 198 -10.63 -25.10 56.35
CA ASN A 198 -10.65 -23.84 57.10
C ASN A 198 -12.09 -23.45 57.52
N ASN A 199 -12.74 -24.32 58.30
CA ASN A 199 -14.13 -24.14 58.75
C ASN A 199 -14.41 -24.58 60.21
N SER A 200 -13.43 -25.18 60.88
CA SER A 200 -13.57 -25.72 62.23
C SER A 200 -12.25 -25.56 62.99
N PHE A 201 -12.31 -25.28 64.29
CA PHE A 201 -11.12 -25.30 65.13
C PHE A 201 -10.61 -26.74 65.24
N GLN A 202 -9.42 -27.00 64.71
CA GLN A 202 -8.83 -28.33 64.65
C GLN A 202 -7.71 -28.41 65.68
N HIS A 203 -7.73 -29.50 66.47
CA HIS A 203 -7.01 -29.60 67.73
C HIS A 203 -5.48 -29.39 67.63
N ALA A 204 -4.97 -28.40 68.37
CA ALA A 204 -3.59 -27.89 68.30
C ALA A 204 -2.48 -28.95 68.46
N THR A 205 -2.70 -30.04 69.20
CA THR A 205 -1.66 -31.05 69.48
C THR A 205 -1.22 -31.89 68.27
N SER A 206 -1.74 -31.60 67.08
CA SER A 206 -1.32 -32.16 65.78
C SER A 206 -0.45 -31.20 64.95
N ALA A 207 -0.13 -30.00 65.44
CA ALA A 207 0.76 -29.07 64.76
C ALA A 207 2.15 -29.68 64.53
N GLY A 208 2.73 -29.45 63.35
CA GLY A 208 3.95 -30.12 62.87
C GLY A 208 3.76 -31.59 62.41
N LYS A 209 2.56 -32.17 62.57
CA LYS A 209 2.20 -33.53 62.10
C LYS A 209 0.98 -33.58 61.17
N ARG A 210 0.27 -32.46 61.04
CA ARG A 210 -0.84 -32.26 60.12
C ARG A 210 -0.38 -31.35 58.99
N ASN A 211 -0.44 -31.84 57.76
CA ASN A 211 -0.17 -31.07 56.57
C ASN A 211 -1.17 -29.92 56.39
N LEU A 212 -0.73 -28.80 55.81
CA LEU A 212 -1.59 -27.85 55.11
C LEU A 212 -2.45 -28.64 54.12
N ASN A 213 -3.74 -28.36 54.12
CA ASN A 213 -4.67 -28.97 53.17
C ASN A 213 -4.83 -27.99 52.01
N ILE A 214 -4.34 -28.37 50.83
CA ILE A 214 -4.51 -27.60 49.60
C ILE A 214 -5.35 -28.45 48.63
N SER A 215 -6.49 -27.90 48.22
CA SER A 215 -7.46 -28.57 47.36
C SER A 215 -8.12 -27.57 46.43
N PHE A 216 -8.15 -27.91 45.14
CA PHE A 216 -8.79 -27.11 44.09
C PHE A 216 -10.19 -27.62 43.72
N ALA A 217 -10.86 -28.33 44.64
CA ALA A 217 -12.21 -28.86 44.44
C ALA A 217 -13.27 -27.78 44.21
N ALA A 218 -13.08 -26.58 44.77
CA ALA A 218 -14.03 -25.48 44.66
C ALA A 218 -14.03 -24.81 43.26
N ALA A 219 -15.16 -24.22 42.89
CA ALA A 219 -15.25 -23.38 41.70
C ALA A 219 -14.33 -22.14 41.79
N PRO A 220 -13.62 -21.76 40.70
CA PRO A 220 -13.82 -22.22 39.32
C PRO A 220 -13.02 -23.47 38.91
N ASN A 221 -12.17 -24.02 39.77
CA ASN A 221 -11.27 -25.11 39.41
C ASN A 221 -11.97 -26.48 39.35
N ASN A 222 -13.03 -26.70 40.14
CA ASN A 222 -13.90 -27.87 40.08
C ASN A 222 -13.16 -29.23 40.15
N GLY A 223 -12.10 -29.29 40.95
CA GLY A 223 -11.24 -30.48 41.12
C GLY A 223 -10.01 -30.51 40.20
N SER A 224 -9.84 -29.53 39.31
CA SER A 224 -8.69 -29.43 38.41
C SER A 224 -7.51 -28.69 39.05
N GLY A 225 -6.33 -29.26 38.92
CA GLY A 225 -5.06 -28.65 39.31
C GLY A 225 -4.38 -29.28 40.54
N ALA A 226 -3.11 -28.95 40.73
CA ALA A 226 -2.26 -29.50 41.79
C ALA A 226 -1.26 -28.47 42.33
N TYR A 227 -0.83 -28.67 43.58
CA TYR A 227 0.28 -27.96 44.22
C TYR A 227 1.38 -28.97 44.57
N SER A 228 2.62 -28.70 44.15
CA SER A 228 3.73 -29.66 44.26
C SER A 228 4.64 -29.47 45.48
N GLY A 229 4.34 -28.52 46.36
CA GLY A 229 5.24 -28.12 47.45
C GLY A 229 5.06 -28.91 48.73
N SER A 230 5.96 -28.68 49.68
CA SER A 230 5.79 -29.18 51.04
C SER A 230 4.53 -28.58 51.69
N LEU A 231 3.96 -29.36 52.61
CA LEU A 231 2.74 -29.01 53.33
C LEU A 231 2.94 -29.08 54.86
N ASN A 232 4.11 -29.47 55.35
CA ASN A 232 4.43 -29.74 56.75
C ASN A 232 5.54 -28.84 57.32
N ASP A 233 5.85 -27.76 56.61
CA ASP A 233 6.96 -26.82 56.80
C ASP A 233 6.47 -25.41 57.19
N TYR A 234 5.27 -25.29 57.74
CA TYR A 234 4.55 -24.02 57.97
C TYR A 234 4.82 -23.33 59.31
N LEU A 235 5.70 -23.86 60.17
CA LEU A 235 6.05 -23.21 61.45
C LEU A 235 7.15 -22.15 61.23
N PRO A 236 7.15 -21.01 61.97
CA PRO A 236 8.09 -19.91 61.75
C PRO A 236 9.59 -20.26 61.83
N SER A 237 9.98 -21.29 62.59
CA SER A 237 11.38 -21.76 62.64
C SER A 237 11.77 -22.75 61.54
N GLN A 238 10.82 -23.22 60.72
CA GLN A 238 11.09 -24.07 59.58
C GLN A 238 11.46 -23.24 58.35
N THR A 239 12.27 -23.79 57.45
CA THR A 239 12.50 -23.20 56.12
C THR A 239 11.42 -23.70 55.17
N ASN A 240 10.51 -22.81 54.76
CA ASN A 240 9.46 -23.12 53.78
C ASN A 240 10.05 -23.46 52.40
N VAL A 241 9.58 -24.55 51.79
CA VAL A 241 9.88 -24.94 50.42
C VAL A 241 8.61 -24.84 49.58
N PHE A 242 8.50 -23.72 48.86
CA PHE A 242 7.32 -23.38 48.07
C PHE A 242 7.24 -24.23 46.79
N GLY A 243 6.02 -24.69 46.49
CA GLY A 243 5.73 -25.53 45.34
C GLY A 243 5.19 -24.79 44.13
N ASN A 244 5.06 -25.53 43.03
CA ASN A 244 4.44 -25.05 41.80
C ASN A 244 2.93 -25.33 41.80
N CYS A 245 2.16 -24.42 41.20
CA CYS A 245 0.75 -24.61 40.90
C CYS A 245 0.56 -24.93 39.40
N THR A 246 -0.13 -26.02 39.07
CA THR A 246 -0.39 -26.43 37.68
C THR A 246 -1.85 -26.80 37.44
N ALA A 247 -2.30 -26.70 36.17
CA ALA A 247 -3.61 -27.12 35.68
C ALA A 247 -4.84 -26.56 36.44
N THR A 248 -4.73 -25.37 37.02
CA THR A 248 -5.87 -24.62 37.57
C THR A 248 -6.43 -23.66 36.53
N TYR A 249 -7.68 -23.21 36.68
CA TYR A 249 -8.29 -22.23 35.80
C TYR A 249 -7.47 -20.93 35.71
N CYS A 250 -7.14 -20.34 36.86
CA CYS A 250 -6.44 -19.04 36.94
C CYS A 250 -4.96 -19.12 36.52
N HIS A 251 -4.35 -20.31 36.54
CA HIS A 251 -3.00 -20.55 36.03
C HIS A 251 -3.06 -21.45 34.79
N SER A 252 -3.82 -20.99 33.79
CA SER A 252 -3.91 -21.61 32.47
C SER A 252 -3.89 -20.57 31.36
N PRO A 253 -3.76 -20.97 30.08
CA PRO A 253 -3.94 -20.09 28.94
C PRO A 253 -5.39 -19.60 28.72
N GLY A 254 -6.37 -20.02 29.53
CA GLY A 254 -7.79 -19.63 29.37
C GLY A 254 -8.43 -20.11 28.08
N ASN A 255 -7.85 -21.12 27.42
CA ASN A 255 -8.20 -21.62 26.10
C ASN A 255 -9.25 -22.75 26.11
N LYS A 256 -9.55 -23.33 27.27
CA LYS A 256 -10.49 -24.44 27.47
C LYS A 256 -11.48 -24.15 28.61
N ALA A 257 -12.69 -24.68 28.51
CA ALA A 257 -13.71 -24.57 29.56
C ALA A 257 -13.51 -25.55 30.74
N SER A 258 -12.75 -26.63 30.53
CA SER A 258 -12.35 -27.63 31.52
C SER A 258 -11.04 -28.31 31.07
N ASN A 259 -10.43 -29.14 31.93
CA ASN A 259 -9.16 -29.82 31.66
C ASN A 259 -8.07 -28.85 31.20
N PHE A 260 -7.82 -27.85 32.05
CA PHE A 260 -7.02 -26.66 31.73
C PHE A 260 -5.58 -27.03 31.36
N ASP A 261 -5.07 -26.41 30.30
CA ASP A 261 -3.66 -26.55 29.92
C ASP A 261 -2.75 -25.87 30.95
N PRO A 262 -1.51 -26.37 31.14
CA PRO A 262 -0.48 -25.65 31.89
C PRO A 262 -0.25 -24.24 31.33
N PRO A 263 0.07 -23.25 32.18
CA PRO A 263 0.39 -21.91 31.74
C PRO A 263 1.76 -21.90 31.04
N ALA A 264 2.01 -20.91 30.18
CA ALA A 264 3.28 -20.79 29.46
C ALA A 264 4.51 -20.65 30.40
N VAL A 265 4.31 -20.12 31.60
CA VAL A 265 5.25 -20.14 32.72
C VAL A 265 4.53 -20.72 33.93
N VAL A 266 5.00 -21.88 34.42
CA VAL A 266 4.47 -22.52 35.63
C VAL A 266 4.79 -21.62 36.85
N PRO A 267 3.78 -21.13 37.60
CA PRO A 267 4.01 -20.31 38.77
C PRO A 267 4.43 -21.16 39.99
N ALA A 268 5.55 -20.78 40.60
CA ALA A 268 5.88 -21.14 41.96
C ALA A 268 5.11 -20.26 42.95
N TRP A 269 4.77 -20.77 44.14
CA TRP A 269 3.98 -20.04 45.12
C TRP A 269 4.70 -18.82 45.71
N ASP A 270 6.02 -18.77 45.74
CA ASP A 270 6.83 -17.59 46.09
C ASP A 270 7.36 -16.83 44.87
N GLY A 271 6.98 -17.26 43.66
CA GLY A 271 7.48 -16.72 42.40
C GLY A 271 7.00 -15.30 42.08
N PRO A 272 7.63 -14.66 41.07
CA PRO A 272 7.23 -13.33 40.61
C PRO A 272 5.82 -13.34 40.00
N ALA A 273 5.17 -12.17 40.00
CA ALA A 273 3.85 -12.02 39.38
C ALA A 273 3.90 -12.34 37.87
N LEU A 274 2.99 -13.21 37.42
CA LEU A 274 2.85 -13.52 36.00
C LEU A 274 2.35 -12.29 35.22
N THR A 275 2.98 -12.03 34.08
CA THR A 275 2.43 -11.14 33.04
C THR A 275 1.51 -11.93 32.12
N CYS A 276 0.76 -11.25 31.23
CA CYS A 276 -0.09 -11.90 30.22
C CYS A 276 0.64 -13.01 29.44
N LYS A 277 1.92 -12.79 29.12
CA LYS A 277 2.79 -13.77 28.46
C LYS A 277 2.92 -15.07 29.26
N GLY A 278 3.00 -14.99 30.58
CA GLY A 278 3.15 -16.14 31.47
C GLY A 278 1.95 -17.09 31.46
N CYS A 279 0.74 -16.60 31.16
CA CYS A 279 -0.45 -17.45 31.05
C CYS A 279 -0.73 -17.84 29.60
N HIS A 280 -0.97 -16.86 28.71
CA HIS A 280 -1.63 -17.07 27.42
C HIS A 280 -0.93 -16.40 26.23
N LYS A 281 0.38 -16.12 26.31
CA LYS A 281 1.12 -15.29 25.33
C LYS A 281 0.58 -13.84 25.29
N SER A 282 1.17 -12.96 24.48
CA SER A 282 0.78 -11.54 24.48
C SER A 282 0.95 -10.87 23.10
N ASN A 283 1.13 -9.55 23.07
CA ASN A 283 1.33 -8.74 21.86
C ASN A 283 2.78 -8.82 21.33
N ASN A 284 3.06 -8.11 20.23
CA ASN A 284 4.38 -8.01 19.59
C ASN A 284 5.54 -7.69 20.56
N ALA A 285 5.33 -6.79 21.53
CA ALA A 285 6.38 -6.35 22.46
C ALA A 285 6.87 -7.47 23.41
N SER A 286 6.07 -8.54 23.58
CA SER A 286 6.41 -9.65 24.47
C SER A 286 7.36 -10.70 23.87
N ALA A 287 7.65 -10.58 22.57
CA ALA A 287 8.34 -11.56 21.72
C ALA A 287 7.69 -12.96 21.62
N ASP A 288 6.68 -13.28 22.43
CA ASP A 288 5.87 -14.49 22.31
C ASP A 288 4.43 -14.11 21.98
N VAL A 289 4.17 -14.01 20.68
CA VAL A 289 2.95 -13.42 20.15
C VAL A 289 1.82 -14.45 20.10
N MET A 290 0.64 -14.05 20.55
CA MET A 290 -0.54 -14.91 20.54
C MET A 290 -0.89 -15.37 19.11
N ALA A 291 -1.04 -16.68 18.92
CA ALA A 291 -1.24 -17.32 17.62
C ALA A 291 -2.65 -17.92 17.41
N SER A 292 -3.52 -17.88 18.43
CA SER A 292 -4.87 -18.45 18.37
C SER A 292 -5.77 -17.67 17.40
N GLY A 293 -6.52 -18.38 16.55
CA GLY A 293 -7.40 -17.78 15.55
C GLY A 293 -6.64 -16.80 14.64
N SER A 294 -7.11 -15.55 14.53
CA SER A 294 -6.45 -14.50 13.73
C SER A 294 -5.51 -13.58 14.53
N HIS A 295 -5.17 -13.88 15.79
CA HIS A 295 -4.32 -12.99 16.60
C HIS A 295 -2.99 -12.67 15.93
N SER A 296 -2.33 -13.66 15.34
CA SER A 296 -1.04 -13.50 14.65
C SER A 296 -1.07 -12.48 13.50
N ARG A 297 -2.23 -12.19 12.91
CA ARG A 297 -2.38 -11.13 11.90
C ARG A 297 -2.58 -9.74 12.49
N HIS A 298 -3.20 -9.65 13.67
CA HIS A 298 -3.59 -8.38 14.29
C HIS A 298 -2.53 -7.86 15.26
N VAL A 299 -1.81 -8.74 15.97
CA VAL A 299 -0.92 -8.36 17.09
C VAL A 299 0.58 -8.60 16.81
N SER A 300 0.96 -8.97 15.57
CA SER A 300 2.35 -9.22 15.15
C SER A 300 2.82 -8.31 14.01
N ALA A 301 3.84 -7.50 14.28
CA ALA A 301 4.54 -6.70 13.28
C ALA A 301 5.18 -7.59 12.20
N ALA A 302 5.67 -8.77 12.59
CA ALA A 302 6.26 -9.75 11.67
C ALA A 302 5.25 -10.42 10.72
N LYS A 303 3.94 -10.14 10.87
CA LYS A 303 2.91 -10.60 9.94
C LYS A 303 2.22 -9.46 9.22
N PHE A 304 1.74 -8.40 9.90
CA PHE A 304 1.32 -7.12 9.29
C PHE A 304 1.19 -5.99 10.33
N TYR A 305 0.45 -6.20 11.43
CA TYR A 305 -0.04 -5.12 12.31
C TYR A 305 0.30 -5.31 13.78
N THR A 306 0.32 -4.21 14.54
CA THR A 306 0.46 -4.19 16.01
C THR A 306 -0.75 -3.52 16.66
N ILE A 307 -1.92 -4.15 16.55
CA ILE A 307 -3.17 -3.71 17.17
C ILE A 307 -3.16 -4.10 18.65
N ASN A 308 -3.48 -3.16 19.54
CA ASN A 308 -3.57 -3.45 20.98
C ASN A 308 -4.84 -4.24 21.31
N CYS A 309 -4.73 -5.15 22.29
CA CYS A 309 -5.80 -6.08 22.70
C CYS A 309 -7.12 -5.36 23.05
N ASN A 310 -7.04 -4.15 23.63
CA ASN A 310 -8.21 -3.35 23.99
C ASN A 310 -9.07 -2.93 22.80
N LYS A 311 -8.60 -3.01 21.55
CA LYS A 311 -9.45 -2.73 20.38
C LYS A 311 -10.59 -3.75 20.26
N CYS A 312 -10.38 -4.99 20.73
CA CYS A 312 -11.35 -6.10 20.68
C CYS A 312 -11.76 -6.66 22.06
N HIS A 313 -10.97 -6.37 23.11
CA HIS A 313 -11.18 -6.83 24.49
C HIS A 313 -11.32 -5.66 25.47
N ALA A 314 -12.02 -4.59 25.06
CA ALA A 314 -12.23 -3.36 25.84
C ALA A 314 -13.07 -3.55 27.13
N ALA A 315 -13.59 -4.75 27.39
CA ALA A 315 -14.20 -5.12 28.66
C ALA A 315 -13.15 -5.51 29.70
N THR A 316 -12.03 -6.07 29.25
CA THR A 316 -11.05 -6.74 30.11
C THR A 316 -9.79 -5.90 30.30
N VAL A 317 -9.31 -5.22 29.23
CA VAL A 317 -8.06 -4.45 29.25
C VAL A 317 -8.18 -3.06 28.61
N ASN A 318 -7.40 -2.11 29.12
CA ASN A 318 -7.25 -0.77 28.56
C ASN A 318 -6.10 -0.70 27.51
N SER A 319 -5.87 0.50 26.96
CA SER A 319 -4.82 0.77 25.97
C SER A 319 -3.39 0.52 26.46
N THR A 320 -3.13 0.53 27.78
CA THR A 320 -1.84 0.20 28.40
C THR A 320 -1.72 -1.29 28.77
N MET A 321 -2.67 -2.13 28.31
CA MET A 321 -2.76 -3.57 28.62
C MET A 321 -2.93 -3.89 30.12
N THR A 322 -3.38 -2.91 30.92
CA THR A 322 -3.78 -3.12 32.30
C THR A 322 -5.16 -3.78 32.33
N ILE A 323 -5.34 -4.81 33.16
CA ILE A 323 -6.65 -5.42 33.42
C ILE A 323 -7.51 -4.39 34.17
N THR A 324 -8.62 -3.98 33.56
CA THR A 324 -9.54 -2.99 34.14
C THR A 324 -10.72 -3.61 34.86
N ASP A 325 -11.09 -4.83 34.48
CA ASP A 325 -12.16 -5.61 35.11
C ASP A 325 -11.62 -7.02 35.43
N PRO A 326 -11.19 -7.26 36.68
CA PRO A 326 -10.75 -8.57 37.13
C PRO A 326 -11.84 -9.64 36.97
N ALA A 327 -13.12 -9.30 37.20
CA ALA A 327 -14.22 -10.25 37.08
C ALA A 327 -14.40 -10.70 35.62
N ALA A 328 -14.35 -9.77 34.66
CA ALA A 328 -14.34 -10.11 33.23
C ALA A 328 -13.04 -10.81 32.77
N HIS A 329 -11.94 -10.70 33.51
CA HIS A 329 -10.72 -11.48 33.20
C HIS A 329 -10.82 -12.93 33.69
N VAL A 330 -11.52 -13.20 34.80
CA VAL A 330 -11.57 -14.53 35.44
C VAL A 330 -12.98 -15.19 35.48
N ASN A 331 -13.86 -14.87 34.52
CA ASN A 331 -15.22 -15.42 34.44
C ASN A 331 -15.37 -16.74 33.64
N ALA A 332 -14.26 -17.39 33.29
CA ALA A 332 -14.20 -18.59 32.43
C ALA A 332 -14.78 -18.44 31.01
N ARG A 333 -14.93 -17.21 30.50
CA ARG A 333 -15.38 -16.92 29.12
C ARG A 333 -14.33 -16.12 28.34
N VAL A 334 -14.41 -16.17 27.01
CA VAL A 334 -13.70 -15.23 26.14
C VAL A 334 -14.60 -14.02 25.91
N ASN A 335 -14.29 -12.91 26.58
CA ASN A 335 -15.07 -11.67 26.55
C ASN A 335 -14.60 -10.77 25.40
N ILE A 336 -15.50 -10.47 24.47
CA ILE A 336 -15.26 -9.67 23.27
C ILE A 336 -16.05 -8.38 23.38
N LYS A 337 -15.37 -7.24 23.36
CA LYS A 337 -15.95 -5.89 23.37
C LYS A 337 -15.07 -4.99 22.55
N PHE A 338 -15.58 -4.53 21.41
CA PHE A 338 -14.83 -3.58 20.60
C PHE A 338 -14.76 -2.21 21.29
N SER A 339 -13.63 -1.53 21.16
CA SER A 339 -13.46 -0.21 21.78
C SER A 339 -14.30 0.85 21.07
N SER A 340 -15.12 1.58 21.84
CA SER A 340 -15.97 2.67 21.35
C SER A 340 -15.20 3.88 20.83
N SER A 341 -13.92 4.04 21.22
CA SER A 341 -13.02 5.10 20.74
C SER A 341 -12.13 4.65 19.57
N SER A 342 -12.51 3.58 18.86
CA SER A 342 -11.70 2.97 17.81
C SER A 342 -12.47 2.76 16.51
N SER A 343 -11.74 2.51 15.40
CA SER A 343 -12.33 2.10 14.12
C SER A 343 -12.99 0.70 14.12
N ALA A 344 -13.13 0.04 15.28
CA ALA A 344 -13.96 -1.15 15.46
C ALA A 344 -15.26 -0.87 16.25
N VAL A 345 -15.58 0.40 16.56
CA VAL A 345 -16.85 0.79 17.18
C VAL A 345 -18.04 0.22 16.41
N ASN A 346 -19.07 -0.24 17.15
CA ASN A 346 -20.25 -0.95 16.63
C ASN A 346 -19.98 -2.32 15.97
N GLY A 347 -18.75 -2.85 16.08
CA GLY A 347 -18.42 -4.19 15.62
C GLY A 347 -19.24 -5.29 16.32
N THR A 348 -19.59 -6.33 15.58
CA THR A 348 -20.28 -7.53 16.09
C THR A 348 -19.44 -8.79 15.83
N TYR A 349 -19.61 -9.80 16.69
CA TYR A 349 -18.88 -11.07 16.59
C TYR A 349 -19.87 -12.24 16.50
N GLY A 350 -19.77 -13.07 15.45
CA GLY A 350 -20.75 -14.12 15.19
C GLY A 350 -22.18 -13.59 14.97
N GLY A 351 -22.32 -12.33 14.53
CA GLY A 351 -23.59 -11.61 14.45
C GLY A 351 -24.09 -11.01 15.76
N GLN A 352 -23.48 -11.34 16.90
CA GLN A 352 -23.89 -10.85 18.22
C GLN A 352 -23.29 -9.47 18.51
N ALA A 353 -24.13 -8.56 19.02
CA ALA A 353 -23.69 -7.26 19.53
C ALA A 353 -22.70 -7.45 20.70
N THR A 354 -21.71 -6.55 20.81
CA THR A 354 -20.74 -6.61 21.91
C THR A 354 -21.10 -5.61 23.03
N PRO A 355 -20.86 -5.91 24.33
CA PRO A 355 -20.07 -7.02 24.87
C PRO A 355 -20.69 -8.40 24.66
N TYR A 356 -19.90 -9.35 24.15
CA TYR A 356 -20.29 -10.73 23.92
C TYR A 356 -19.31 -11.68 24.60
N ALA A 357 -19.82 -12.71 25.27
CA ALA A 357 -19.02 -13.72 25.95
C ALA A 357 -19.29 -15.10 25.35
N LYS A 358 -18.24 -15.82 24.98
CA LYS A 358 -18.32 -17.18 24.45
C LYS A 358 -17.46 -18.16 25.23
N ASP A 359 -17.76 -19.45 25.13
CA ASP A 359 -16.95 -20.49 25.75
C ASP A 359 -15.56 -20.62 25.10
N PRO A 360 -14.49 -20.74 25.90
CA PRO A 360 -13.17 -21.11 25.38
C PRO A 360 -13.22 -22.44 24.63
N GLY A 361 -12.46 -22.53 23.53
CA GLY A 361 -12.42 -23.73 22.67
C GLY A 361 -13.60 -23.88 21.70
N SER A 362 -14.71 -23.16 21.87
CA SER A 362 -15.81 -23.18 20.89
C SER A 362 -15.45 -22.50 19.57
N ALA A 363 -16.20 -22.79 18.49
CA ALA A 363 -15.93 -22.31 17.13
C ALA A 363 -15.79 -20.79 17.00
N TYR A 364 -15.01 -20.33 16.02
CA TYR A 364 -14.82 -18.90 15.74
C TYR A 364 -15.98 -18.31 14.92
N GLY A 365 -16.23 -17.01 15.07
CA GLY A 365 -17.30 -16.26 14.40
C GLY A 365 -16.83 -15.22 13.38
N GLN A 366 -17.78 -14.72 12.60
CA GLN A 366 -17.62 -13.60 11.67
C GLN A 366 -17.42 -12.28 12.43
N CYS A 367 -16.52 -11.43 11.96
CA CYS A 367 -16.35 -10.06 12.46
C CYS A 367 -17.06 -9.08 11.51
N ASN A 368 -18.18 -8.48 11.93
CA ASN A 368 -18.99 -7.59 11.09
C ASN A 368 -18.93 -6.14 11.60
N ASN A 369 -19.22 -5.17 10.72
CA ASN A 369 -19.28 -3.73 11.03
C ASN A 369 -17.97 -3.15 11.61
N VAL A 370 -16.83 -3.78 11.33
CA VAL A 370 -15.49 -3.30 11.71
C VAL A 370 -14.88 -2.58 10.50
N TYR A 371 -14.51 -1.30 10.63
CA TYR A 371 -14.00 -0.50 9.50
C TYR A 371 -12.75 -1.11 8.85
N CYS A 372 -11.85 -1.73 9.64
CA CYS A 372 -10.66 -2.42 9.11
C CYS A 372 -11.00 -3.60 8.18
N HIS A 373 -12.25 -4.06 8.13
CA HIS A 373 -12.76 -5.07 7.20
C HIS A 373 -13.68 -4.45 6.13
N SER A 374 -13.60 -3.15 5.86
CA SER A 374 -14.36 -2.50 4.78
C SER A 374 -13.58 -2.44 3.47
N ASN A 375 -14.25 -2.05 2.38
CA ASN A 375 -13.62 -1.67 1.12
C ASN A 375 -12.89 -0.30 1.15
N ALA A 376 -12.67 0.27 2.35
CA ALA A 376 -12.24 1.65 2.61
C ALA A 376 -13.22 2.72 2.13
N GLN A 377 -13.55 2.77 0.83
CA GLN A 377 -14.48 3.74 0.26
C GLN A 377 -15.23 3.11 -0.92
N ASN A 378 -16.54 3.37 -1.03
CA ASN A 378 -17.33 2.94 -2.18
C ASN A 378 -16.94 3.70 -3.46
N ASP A 379 -17.32 3.16 -4.61
CA ASP A 379 -17.34 3.93 -5.85
C ASP A 379 -18.38 5.06 -5.76
N GLY A 380 -18.13 6.18 -6.46
CA GLY A 380 -18.83 7.44 -6.23
C GLY A 380 -18.41 8.18 -4.94
N GLY A 381 -17.52 7.59 -4.13
CA GLY A 381 -16.86 8.26 -3.01
C GLY A 381 -17.64 8.35 -1.71
N VAL A 382 -18.90 7.92 -1.67
CA VAL A 382 -19.79 8.08 -0.49
C VAL A 382 -20.02 6.74 0.22
N GLY A 383 -19.77 6.74 1.53
CA GLY A 383 -19.95 5.58 2.39
C GLY A 383 -18.91 4.46 2.19
N VAL A 384 -19.09 3.38 2.96
CA VAL A 384 -18.22 2.20 2.98
C VAL A 384 -19.05 0.93 3.01
N THR A 385 -18.57 -0.14 2.38
CA THR A 385 -19.18 -1.47 2.43
C THR A 385 -18.29 -2.39 3.26
N TYR A 386 -18.84 -2.94 4.36
CA TYR A 386 -18.14 -3.90 5.22
C TYR A 386 -18.08 -5.29 4.59
N ARG A 387 -17.02 -6.04 4.91
CA ARG A 387 -16.89 -7.49 4.73
C ARG A 387 -17.05 -8.18 6.08
N GLN A 388 -17.25 -9.50 6.01
CA GLN A 388 -17.51 -10.36 7.15
C GLN A 388 -16.47 -11.50 7.20
N PRO A 389 -15.17 -11.22 7.41
CA PRO A 389 -14.17 -12.27 7.52
C PRO A 389 -14.36 -13.09 8.80
N THR A 390 -14.03 -14.38 8.73
CA THR A 390 -14.10 -15.30 9.87
C THR A 390 -12.82 -15.24 10.67
N TRP A 391 -12.93 -15.07 11.98
CA TRP A 391 -11.77 -15.21 12.85
C TRP A 391 -11.19 -16.63 12.74
N GLY A 392 -9.88 -16.76 12.61
CA GLY A 392 -9.21 -18.03 12.32
C GLY A 392 -9.21 -18.49 10.86
N ASN A 393 -9.94 -17.86 9.93
CA ASN A 393 -9.91 -18.20 8.50
C ASN A 393 -9.09 -17.16 7.70
N PRO A 394 -7.81 -17.44 7.37
CA PRO A 394 -6.96 -16.48 6.67
C PRO A 394 -7.43 -16.17 5.23
N ALA A 395 -8.15 -17.08 4.57
CA ALA A 395 -8.63 -16.86 3.20
C ALA A 395 -9.71 -15.76 3.15
N SER A 396 -10.57 -15.68 4.18
CA SER A 396 -11.65 -14.70 4.24
C SER A 396 -11.18 -13.24 4.36
N GLY A 397 -9.99 -13.03 4.95
CA GLY A 397 -9.34 -11.73 5.12
C GLY A 397 -8.08 -11.54 4.26
N ALA A 398 -7.97 -12.25 3.13
CA ALA A 398 -6.85 -12.11 2.21
C ALA A 398 -6.89 -10.76 1.47
N CYS A 399 -5.72 -10.29 0.99
CA CYS A 399 -5.66 -9.12 0.12
C CYS A 399 -6.54 -9.36 -1.12
N GLY A 400 -7.39 -8.39 -1.47
CA GLY A 400 -8.36 -8.52 -2.57
C GLY A 400 -9.80 -8.85 -2.15
N THR A 401 -10.04 -9.40 -0.95
CA THR A 401 -11.43 -9.72 -0.51
C THR A 401 -12.21 -8.47 -0.07
N CYS A 402 -11.51 -7.44 0.41
CA CYS A 402 -12.10 -6.18 0.86
C CYS A 402 -12.24 -5.17 -0.27
N HIS A 403 -11.14 -4.79 -0.91
CA HIS A 403 -11.06 -3.91 -2.08
C HIS A 403 -10.11 -4.51 -3.13
N GLY A 404 -10.20 -4.04 -4.38
CA GLY A 404 -9.31 -4.48 -5.46
C GLY A 404 -7.83 -4.26 -5.15
N THR A 405 -6.96 -5.10 -5.70
CA THR A 405 -5.51 -4.98 -5.59
C THR A 405 -4.80 -5.66 -6.76
N THR A 406 -4.18 -4.85 -7.61
CA THR A 406 -3.34 -5.31 -8.72
C THR A 406 -2.04 -5.97 -8.27
N HIS A 407 -1.62 -5.74 -7.02
CA HIS A 407 -0.33 -6.18 -6.50
C HIS A 407 -0.36 -7.55 -5.80
N HIS A 408 -1.53 -8.03 -5.39
CA HIS A 408 -1.70 -9.31 -4.69
C HIS A 408 -2.62 -10.29 -5.43
N GLY A 409 -2.72 -10.20 -6.76
CA GLY A 409 -3.50 -11.12 -7.60
C GLY A 409 -5.02 -10.92 -7.52
N GLY A 410 -5.49 -9.78 -7.02
CA GLY A 410 -6.89 -9.38 -7.07
C GLY A 410 -7.23 -8.61 -8.34
N SER A 411 -8.51 -8.26 -8.49
CA SER A 411 -8.98 -7.33 -9.53
C SER A 411 -8.41 -5.92 -9.33
N GLU A 412 -8.32 -5.12 -10.40
CA GLU A 412 -7.93 -3.71 -10.29
C GLU A 412 -8.94 -2.93 -9.41
N MET A 413 -8.48 -1.86 -8.76
CA MET A 413 -9.41 -0.94 -8.08
C MET A 413 -10.22 -0.16 -9.12
N ALA A 414 -11.55 -0.17 -8.99
CA ALA A 414 -12.45 0.51 -9.90
C ALA A 414 -13.00 1.85 -9.36
N SER A 415 -12.76 2.19 -8.08
CA SER A 415 -13.36 3.35 -7.43
C SER A 415 -12.86 4.69 -8.01
N GLY A 416 -13.79 5.54 -8.44
CA GLY A 416 -13.51 6.83 -9.03
C GLY A 416 -12.63 6.74 -10.28
N SER A 417 -11.51 7.47 -10.32
CA SER A 417 -10.64 7.50 -11.50
C SER A 417 -9.57 6.39 -11.53
N HIS A 418 -9.58 5.41 -10.63
CA HIS A 418 -8.55 4.37 -10.57
C HIS A 418 -8.40 3.61 -11.90
N THR A 419 -9.49 3.13 -12.50
CA THR A 419 -9.47 2.39 -13.77
C THR A 419 -8.69 3.11 -14.86
N ARG A 420 -8.86 4.44 -14.97
CA ARG A 420 -8.14 5.28 -15.95
C ARG A 420 -6.65 5.39 -15.60
N HIS A 421 -6.32 5.69 -14.36
CA HIS A 421 -4.92 5.87 -13.93
C HIS A 421 -4.13 4.56 -13.95
N LEU A 422 -4.75 3.43 -13.60
CA LEU A 422 -4.13 2.11 -13.62
C LEU A 422 -3.95 1.59 -15.06
N THR A 423 -4.87 1.88 -15.97
CA THR A 423 -4.75 1.50 -17.39
C THR A 423 -3.73 2.39 -18.14
N ALA A 424 -3.71 3.70 -17.87
CA ALA A 424 -2.91 4.67 -18.63
C ALA A 424 -1.51 4.95 -18.04
N SER A 425 -1.11 4.30 -16.94
CA SER A 425 0.21 4.52 -16.34
C SER A 425 1.34 3.84 -17.13
N ALA A 426 2.45 4.55 -17.35
CA ALA A 426 3.72 3.96 -17.80
C ALA A 426 4.45 3.13 -16.72
N TYR A 427 3.89 3.06 -15.51
CA TYR A 427 4.43 2.37 -14.34
C TYR A 427 3.83 0.95 -14.20
N THR A 428 4.50 0.06 -13.47
CA THR A 428 4.13 -1.37 -13.36
C THR A 428 4.01 -1.83 -11.91
N GLY A 429 3.09 -2.78 -11.67
CA GLY A 429 2.81 -3.30 -10.32
C GLY A 429 2.45 -2.20 -9.31
N SER A 430 2.99 -2.29 -8.10
CA SER A 430 2.76 -1.33 -7.00
C SER A 430 3.33 0.07 -7.25
N THR A 431 4.24 0.26 -8.21
CA THR A 431 4.73 1.61 -8.57
C THR A 431 3.63 2.49 -9.16
N LYS A 432 2.54 1.91 -9.69
CA LYS A 432 1.34 2.64 -10.13
C LYS A 432 0.65 3.39 -8.98
N CYS A 433 0.57 2.77 -7.80
CA CYS A 433 -0.22 3.31 -6.68
C CYS A 433 0.49 4.46 -5.97
N ILE A 434 1.82 4.37 -5.81
CA ILE A 434 2.62 5.39 -5.07
C ILE A 434 2.77 6.72 -5.81
N VAL A 435 2.30 6.83 -7.06
CA VAL A 435 2.16 8.13 -7.76
C VAL A 435 1.17 9.04 -7.02
N CYS A 436 0.14 8.47 -6.40
CA CYS A 436 -0.86 9.20 -5.62
C CYS A 436 -0.86 8.84 -4.12
N HIS A 437 -0.38 7.65 -3.75
CA HIS A 437 -0.35 7.16 -2.36
C HIS A 437 1.09 7.04 -1.84
N ASN A 438 1.87 8.13 -1.91
CA ASN A 438 3.27 8.14 -1.46
C ASN A 438 3.38 8.17 0.07
N VAL A 439 3.36 7.00 0.71
CA VAL A 439 3.60 6.89 2.15
C VAL A 439 5.07 7.20 2.48
N GLY A 440 5.31 8.34 3.13
CA GLY A 440 6.63 8.76 3.62
C GLY A 440 7.13 10.11 3.07
N ASN A 441 6.43 10.75 2.13
CA ASN A 441 6.84 12.03 1.52
C ASN A 441 8.24 12.01 0.86
N ILE A 442 8.69 10.85 0.40
CA ILE A 442 10.01 10.68 -0.23
C ILE A 442 9.94 10.85 -1.76
N PRO A 443 11.01 11.29 -2.45
CA PRO A 443 11.03 11.40 -3.90
C PRO A 443 10.78 10.05 -4.60
N PHE A 444 10.03 10.05 -5.70
CA PHE A 444 9.73 8.83 -6.45
C PHE A 444 10.91 8.45 -7.36
N ALA A 445 11.57 7.34 -7.03
CA ALA A 445 12.72 6.81 -7.76
C ALA A 445 12.36 5.73 -8.80
N GLY A 446 11.09 5.61 -9.21
CA GLY A 446 10.63 4.60 -10.18
C GLY A 446 10.63 3.15 -9.67
N SER A 447 10.96 2.91 -8.40
CA SER A 447 11.02 1.57 -7.79
C SER A 447 10.45 1.55 -6.38
N CYS A 448 10.07 0.35 -5.91
CA CYS A 448 9.34 0.15 -4.66
C CYS A 448 10.22 -0.03 -3.41
N ASN A 449 11.47 0.46 -3.41
CA ASN A 449 12.41 0.14 -2.32
C ASN A 449 12.00 0.69 -0.94
N ASN A 450 11.47 1.92 -0.87
CA ASN A 450 11.10 2.57 0.40
C ASN A 450 9.66 3.11 0.49
N SER A 451 8.92 3.28 -0.61
CA SER A 451 7.56 3.88 -0.63
C SER A 451 6.40 2.87 -0.64
N CYS A 452 6.68 1.56 -0.76
CA CYS A 452 5.63 0.57 -1.03
C CYS A 452 5.30 -0.26 0.21
N HIS A 453 4.11 -0.01 0.79
CA HIS A 453 3.46 -0.85 1.80
C HIS A 453 4.24 -1.16 3.10
N ASN A 454 5.31 -0.41 3.43
CA ASN A 454 5.99 -0.51 4.73
C ASN A 454 5.22 0.17 5.88
N ALA A 455 4.38 1.17 5.58
CA ALA A 455 3.52 1.85 6.53
C ALA A 455 2.25 1.04 6.86
N THR A 456 2.40 -0.16 7.44
CA THR A 456 1.25 -1.03 7.77
C THR A 456 0.27 -0.40 8.77
N SER A 457 0.73 0.57 9.57
CA SER A 457 -0.13 1.43 10.39
C SER A 457 -1.18 2.18 9.57
N LYS A 458 -0.83 2.67 8.37
CA LYS A 458 -1.69 3.48 7.50
C LYS A 458 -2.80 2.72 6.80
N HIS A 459 -2.67 1.42 6.62
CA HIS A 459 -3.78 0.62 6.10
C HIS A 459 -4.96 0.50 7.08
N THR A 460 -4.78 0.85 8.37
CA THR A 460 -5.78 0.61 9.42
C THR A 460 -6.20 1.87 10.21
N ASP A 461 -5.71 3.05 9.84
CA ASP A 461 -5.91 4.32 10.57
C ASP A 461 -7.18 5.10 10.19
N ASN A 462 -8.05 4.51 9.35
CA ASN A 462 -9.29 5.11 8.85
C ASN A 462 -9.07 6.35 7.97
N LYS A 463 -8.05 6.30 7.10
CA LYS A 463 -7.76 7.33 6.11
C LYS A 463 -7.50 6.77 4.71
N VAL A 464 -7.82 7.58 3.70
CA VAL A 464 -7.35 7.46 2.32
C VAL A 464 -6.24 8.50 2.14
N ASP A 465 -5.01 8.14 2.52
CA ASP A 465 -3.86 9.06 2.41
C ASP A 465 -3.47 9.24 0.94
N ILE A 466 -3.74 10.42 0.38
CA ILE A 466 -3.28 10.84 -0.96
C ILE A 466 -2.17 11.87 -0.78
N LEU A 467 -0.98 11.52 -1.24
CA LEU A 467 0.21 12.38 -1.24
C LEU A 467 1.00 12.13 -2.53
N PHE A 468 1.24 13.19 -3.29
CA PHE A 468 2.01 13.14 -4.53
C PHE A 468 3.51 13.23 -4.23
N PRO A 469 4.37 12.43 -4.89
CA PRO A 469 5.81 12.66 -4.88
C PRO A 469 6.18 14.01 -5.51
N SER A 470 7.18 14.70 -4.96
CA SER A 470 7.55 16.08 -5.33
C SER A 470 7.89 16.29 -6.82
N ASN A 471 8.35 15.25 -7.50
CA ASN A 471 8.62 15.26 -8.95
C ASN A 471 7.36 15.26 -9.83
N PHE A 472 6.16 15.13 -9.25
CA PHE A 472 4.87 15.36 -9.93
C PHE A 472 4.28 16.76 -9.61
N GLY A 473 5.08 17.64 -9.01
CA GLY A 473 4.74 19.02 -8.66
C GLY A 473 5.02 19.30 -7.19
N ALA A 474 5.86 20.29 -6.89
CA ALA A 474 6.24 20.62 -5.51
C ALA A 474 5.06 21.09 -4.63
N SER A 475 3.99 21.59 -5.26
CA SER A 475 2.73 22.00 -4.64
C SER A 475 1.54 21.11 -5.05
N ALA A 476 1.80 19.92 -5.62
CA ALA A 476 0.78 18.99 -6.06
C ALA A 476 -0.08 18.50 -4.89
N ALA A 477 -1.39 18.72 -4.95
CA ALA A 477 -2.29 18.46 -3.85
C ALA A 477 -3.63 17.86 -4.32
N TYR A 478 -4.19 16.97 -3.50
CA TYR A 478 -5.58 16.54 -3.58
C TYR A 478 -6.36 17.30 -2.51
N ASN A 479 -7.30 18.14 -2.93
CA ASN A 479 -7.98 19.11 -2.08
C ASN A 479 -9.23 18.51 -1.40
N GLY A 480 -9.18 17.22 -1.04
CA GLY A 480 -10.23 16.50 -0.34
C GLY A 480 -9.82 16.17 1.09
N THR A 481 -10.78 15.75 1.92
CA THR A 481 -10.44 15.18 3.23
C THR A 481 -9.82 13.79 3.03
N PRO A 482 -8.94 13.33 3.93
CA PRO A 482 -8.46 11.95 3.92
C PRO A 482 -9.49 10.98 4.52
N ARG A 483 -10.70 11.43 4.90
CA ARG A 483 -11.69 10.58 5.57
C ARG A 483 -12.49 9.79 4.53
N PRO A 484 -12.52 8.45 4.61
CA PRO A 484 -13.28 7.66 3.67
C PRO A 484 -14.78 7.93 3.78
N GLY A 485 -15.44 8.12 2.63
CA GLY A 485 -16.88 8.36 2.54
C GLY A 485 -17.28 9.84 2.42
N ASP A 486 -16.33 10.79 2.55
CA ASP A 486 -16.56 12.23 2.40
C ASP A 486 -16.68 12.69 0.92
N GLY A 487 -16.76 11.75 -0.03
CA GLY A 487 -16.83 12.02 -1.48
C GLY A 487 -15.45 12.07 -2.15
N TYR A 488 -15.43 12.64 -3.37
CA TYR A 488 -14.22 12.91 -4.15
C TYR A 488 -14.01 14.43 -4.30
N SER A 489 -12.75 14.85 -4.45
CA SER A 489 -12.37 16.26 -4.61
C SER A 489 -11.45 16.49 -5.81
N ASN A 490 -11.03 17.74 -5.99
CA ASN A 490 -10.16 18.18 -7.08
C ASN A 490 -8.67 17.98 -6.77
N CYS A 491 -7.91 17.66 -7.83
CA CYS A 491 -6.45 17.71 -7.83
C CYS A 491 -5.98 19.09 -8.32
N SER A 492 -4.89 19.60 -7.76
CA SER A 492 -4.30 20.89 -8.13
C SER A 492 -2.77 20.81 -8.20
N ASN A 493 -2.17 21.63 -9.07
CA ASN A 493 -0.72 21.73 -9.31
C ASN A 493 0.01 20.41 -9.70
N VAL A 494 -0.74 19.34 -10.01
CA VAL A 494 -0.17 18.07 -10.47
C VAL A 494 0.38 18.26 -11.89
N SER A 495 1.65 17.93 -12.13
CA SER A 495 2.32 18.18 -13.42
C SER A 495 1.68 17.45 -14.60
N CYS A 496 1.00 16.32 -14.36
CA CYS A 496 0.23 15.59 -15.39
C CYS A 496 -1.14 16.23 -15.70
N HIS A 497 -1.58 17.21 -14.90
CA HIS A 497 -2.88 17.88 -14.98
C HIS A 497 -2.72 19.41 -14.80
N PHE A 498 -1.67 19.99 -15.39
CA PHE A 498 -1.26 21.39 -15.20
C PHE A 498 -2.21 22.45 -15.84
N ASN A 499 -3.40 22.05 -16.28
CA ASN A 499 -4.41 22.91 -16.89
C ASN A 499 -5.10 23.79 -15.82
N THR A 500 -5.56 24.98 -16.24
CA THR A 500 -6.52 25.84 -15.53
C THR A 500 -7.78 25.13 -15.00
N ALA A 501 -8.15 23.97 -15.54
CA ALA A 501 -9.19 23.09 -14.99
C ALA A 501 -8.59 22.10 -13.99
N THR A 502 -8.86 22.30 -12.70
CA THR A 502 -8.52 21.35 -11.62
C THR A 502 -9.40 20.10 -11.72
N PRO A 503 -8.89 18.94 -12.15
CA PRO A 503 -9.75 17.78 -12.40
C PRO A 503 -10.28 17.20 -11.09
N VAL A 504 -11.56 16.86 -11.06
CA VAL A 504 -12.20 16.20 -9.92
C VAL A 504 -12.07 14.68 -10.06
N TRP A 505 -11.58 14.01 -9.02
CA TRP A 505 -11.46 12.55 -9.01
C TRP A 505 -12.84 11.89 -9.16
N GLY A 506 -12.89 10.80 -9.92
CA GLY A 506 -14.14 10.13 -10.30
C GLY A 506 -14.91 10.76 -11.45
N THR A 507 -14.51 11.93 -11.97
CA THR A 507 -15.16 12.50 -13.17
C THR A 507 -14.65 11.88 -14.47
N ALA A 508 -15.51 11.90 -15.50
CA ALA A 508 -15.26 11.23 -16.77
C ALA A 508 -14.50 12.08 -17.80
N ILE A 509 -14.11 13.32 -17.47
CA ILE A 509 -13.56 14.31 -18.42
C ILE A 509 -12.30 13.74 -19.09
N PRO A 510 -12.33 13.48 -20.41
CA PRO A 510 -11.14 13.08 -21.15
C PRO A 510 -10.21 14.29 -21.27
N ILE A 511 -8.96 14.15 -20.84
CA ILE A 511 -7.93 15.14 -21.13
C ILE A 511 -7.44 14.88 -22.55
N ASP A 512 -7.92 15.70 -23.49
CA ASP A 512 -7.38 15.77 -24.84
C ASP A 512 -6.13 16.67 -24.89
N CYS A 513 -5.63 16.94 -26.10
CA CYS A 513 -4.42 17.72 -26.30
C CYS A 513 -4.57 19.17 -25.78
N VAL A 514 -5.73 19.80 -26.00
CA VAL A 514 -5.99 21.17 -25.55
C VAL A 514 -6.34 21.24 -24.06
N GLY A 515 -6.77 20.11 -23.48
CA GLY A 515 -6.86 19.85 -22.04
C GLY A 515 -5.51 19.85 -21.30
N CYS A 516 -4.37 19.88 -22.00
CA CYS A 516 -3.04 20.14 -21.40
C CYS A 516 -2.31 21.33 -22.05
N HIS A 517 -2.47 21.52 -23.36
CA HIS A 517 -1.83 22.56 -24.16
C HIS A 517 -2.88 23.42 -24.86
N THR A 518 -3.38 24.45 -24.16
CA THR A 518 -4.43 25.31 -24.72
C THR A 518 -3.98 25.92 -26.06
N LEU A 519 -4.91 26.01 -27.02
CA LEU A 519 -4.59 26.47 -28.37
C LEU A 519 -3.99 27.89 -28.36
N ALA A 520 -4.46 28.77 -27.47
CA ALA A 520 -3.88 30.09 -27.27
C ALA A 520 -2.39 30.05 -26.87
N VAL A 521 -2.03 29.24 -25.87
CA VAL A 521 -0.63 29.09 -25.43
C VAL A 521 0.23 28.50 -26.54
N LEU A 522 -0.26 27.49 -27.27
CA LEU A 522 0.44 26.92 -28.41
C LEU A 522 0.70 27.98 -29.49
N LEU A 523 -0.33 28.70 -29.95
CA LEU A 523 -0.21 29.70 -31.01
C LEU A 523 0.75 30.84 -30.66
N THR A 524 0.82 31.25 -29.39
CA THR A 524 1.80 32.25 -28.91
C THR A 524 3.23 31.71 -28.69
N SER A 525 3.42 30.39 -28.68
CA SER A 525 4.71 29.74 -28.36
C SER A 525 5.62 29.61 -29.58
N GLY A 526 6.31 30.68 -29.97
CA GLY A 526 7.23 30.69 -31.10
C GLY A 526 6.50 30.45 -32.43
N SER A 527 7.06 29.62 -33.31
CA SER A 527 6.56 29.47 -34.69
C SER A 527 5.36 28.52 -34.87
N HIS A 528 4.67 28.09 -33.81
CA HIS A 528 3.51 27.19 -33.94
C HIS A 528 2.40 27.77 -34.83
N ALA A 529 2.04 29.05 -34.68
CA ALA A 529 1.03 29.73 -35.51
C ALA A 529 1.38 29.85 -37.01
N LYS A 530 2.56 29.37 -37.44
CA LYS A 530 2.91 29.22 -38.86
C LYS A 530 2.66 27.80 -39.40
N HIS A 531 2.42 26.82 -38.53
CA HIS A 531 2.40 25.39 -38.82
C HIS A 531 1.13 24.65 -38.38
N ILE A 532 0.41 25.16 -37.38
CA ILE A 532 -0.90 24.64 -36.94
C ILE A 532 -2.01 25.66 -37.24
N SER A 533 -3.24 25.16 -37.37
CA SER A 533 -4.42 26.01 -37.59
C SER A 533 -4.68 26.91 -36.37
N ALA A 534 -5.19 28.11 -36.61
CA ALA A 534 -5.61 29.02 -35.55
C ALA A 534 -6.99 28.63 -34.95
N SER A 535 -7.74 27.78 -35.63
CA SER A 535 -9.14 27.46 -35.31
C SER A 535 -9.43 25.95 -35.17
N ALA A 536 -8.71 25.08 -35.88
CA ALA A 536 -8.88 23.64 -35.77
C ALA A 536 -8.03 23.05 -34.64
N ILE A 537 -8.68 22.37 -33.69
CA ILE A 537 -8.01 21.64 -32.59
C ILE A 537 -7.11 20.54 -33.19
N PRO A 538 -5.79 20.52 -32.90
CA PRO A 538 -4.91 19.45 -33.36
C PRO A 538 -5.26 18.12 -32.71
N THR A 539 -5.61 17.10 -33.50
CA THR A 539 -5.85 15.73 -33.01
C THR A 539 -4.55 14.94 -33.00
N MET A 540 -3.97 14.65 -31.83
CA MET A 540 -2.83 13.74 -31.71
C MET A 540 -3.26 12.31 -31.43
N TYR A 541 -2.97 11.41 -32.36
CA TYR A 541 -1.91 10.40 -32.23
C TYR A 541 -1.67 9.82 -33.62
N ASN A 542 -0.41 9.53 -33.98
CA ASN A 542 -0.03 8.78 -35.19
C ASN A 542 -0.31 9.44 -36.58
N TYR A 543 -0.14 10.76 -36.74
CA TYR A 543 -0.23 11.41 -38.07
C TYR A 543 0.82 12.51 -38.31
N THR A 544 1.87 12.19 -39.08
CA THR A 544 2.91 13.13 -39.52
C THR A 544 2.62 13.67 -40.93
N ALA A 545 1.39 14.14 -41.15
CA ALA A 545 0.95 14.53 -42.48
C ALA A 545 0.05 15.76 -42.45
N ASN A 546 -0.35 16.19 -43.64
CA ASN A 546 -0.89 17.51 -43.93
C ASN A 546 -2.44 17.51 -43.85
N ARG A 547 -3.02 18.29 -42.93
CA ARG A 547 -4.47 18.58 -42.85
C ARG A 547 -4.78 20.05 -43.12
N SER A 548 -3.87 20.75 -43.79
CA SER A 548 -4.03 22.15 -44.17
C SER A 548 -5.25 22.33 -45.06
N THR A 549 -5.92 23.45 -44.91
CA THR A 549 -6.98 23.90 -45.84
C THR A 549 -6.35 24.77 -46.93
N ALA A 550 -7.15 25.37 -47.81
CA ALA A 550 -6.64 26.41 -48.68
C ALA A 550 -6.07 27.61 -47.89
N ALA A 551 -6.77 28.00 -46.81
CA ALA A 551 -6.49 29.21 -46.04
C ALA A 551 -5.39 29.04 -44.96
N GLU A 552 -5.24 27.88 -44.34
CA GLU A 552 -4.33 27.69 -43.18
C GLU A 552 -3.49 26.42 -43.28
N TYR A 553 -2.25 26.48 -42.79
CA TYR A 553 -1.44 25.28 -42.54
C TYR A 553 -1.93 24.55 -41.29
N ASN A 554 -2.02 23.22 -41.36
CA ASN A 554 -2.37 22.38 -40.23
C ASN A 554 -1.59 21.06 -40.30
N PHE A 555 -0.34 21.09 -39.83
CA PHE A 555 0.52 19.93 -39.72
C PHE A 555 0.37 19.25 -38.35
N GLY A 556 0.23 17.93 -38.33
CA GLY A 556 0.20 17.18 -37.07
C GLY A 556 1.51 17.36 -36.27
N CYS A 557 1.42 17.49 -34.94
CA CYS A 557 2.57 17.88 -34.10
C CYS A 557 3.72 16.86 -34.17
N SER A 558 3.42 15.58 -34.43
CA SER A 558 4.41 14.53 -34.68
C SER A 558 5.25 14.70 -35.96
N ASN A 559 5.08 15.77 -36.75
CA ASN A 559 6.08 16.17 -37.75
C ASN A 559 7.37 16.70 -37.11
N CYS A 560 7.27 17.31 -35.92
CA CYS A 560 8.39 17.89 -35.17
C CYS A 560 8.59 17.29 -33.77
N HIS A 561 7.59 16.59 -33.21
CA HIS A 561 7.66 15.96 -31.90
C HIS A 561 7.73 14.42 -32.00
N PRO A 562 8.21 13.71 -30.96
CA PRO A 562 8.24 12.26 -30.94
C PRO A 562 6.85 11.63 -31.16
N LEU A 563 6.81 10.50 -31.86
CA LEU A 563 5.58 9.70 -32.00
C LEU A 563 5.26 8.87 -30.73
N ASN A 564 6.25 8.66 -29.87
CA ASN A 564 6.11 7.84 -28.66
C ASN A 564 5.50 8.64 -27.49
N ALA A 565 4.31 8.21 -27.04
CA ALA A 565 3.58 8.73 -25.87
C ALA A 565 4.44 8.82 -24.60
N ALA A 566 5.40 7.90 -24.40
CA ALA A 566 6.29 7.87 -23.25
C ALA A 566 7.23 9.09 -23.16
N ASN A 567 7.34 9.90 -24.22
CA ASN A 567 8.15 11.12 -24.24
C ASN A 567 7.32 12.40 -24.01
N HIS A 568 5.99 12.30 -23.88
CA HIS A 568 5.11 13.46 -23.74
C HIS A 568 4.99 13.96 -22.29
N TRP A 569 5.08 13.07 -21.29
CA TRP A 569 4.90 13.38 -19.87
C TRP A 569 6.21 13.60 -19.08
N LYS A 570 7.38 13.63 -19.75
CA LYS A 570 8.71 13.74 -19.11
C LYS A 570 9.09 15.15 -18.64
N GLY A 571 8.18 16.13 -18.72
CA GLY A 571 8.46 17.54 -18.37
C GLY A 571 9.38 18.29 -19.35
N THR A 572 9.86 17.63 -20.41
CA THR A 572 10.73 18.24 -21.43
C THR A 572 10.02 18.38 -22.78
N VAL A 573 10.28 19.50 -23.48
CA VAL A 573 9.82 19.68 -24.87
C VAL A 573 10.79 18.96 -25.80
N ASN A 574 10.46 17.72 -26.15
CA ASN A 574 11.28 16.88 -27.03
C ASN A 574 10.94 17.20 -28.50
N VAL A 575 11.97 17.40 -29.34
CA VAL A 575 11.85 17.71 -30.78
C VAL A 575 12.68 16.71 -31.58
N THR A 576 12.17 16.26 -32.73
CA THR A 576 12.81 15.27 -33.60
C THR A 576 12.31 15.42 -35.04
N LEU A 577 13.25 15.29 -35.99
CA LEU A 577 12.97 15.22 -37.42
C LEU A 577 13.29 13.83 -37.99
N LYS A 578 13.70 12.85 -37.18
CA LYS A 578 14.15 11.52 -37.66
C LYS A 578 13.12 10.90 -38.60
N LYS A 579 13.58 10.51 -39.79
CA LYS A 579 12.74 10.10 -40.93
C LYS A 579 12.07 8.74 -40.75
N ASP A 580 12.75 7.84 -40.05
CA ASP A 580 12.44 6.43 -39.84
C ASP A 580 12.13 6.15 -38.36
N GLU A 581 11.33 6.99 -37.71
CA GLU A 581 10.63 6.63 -36.47
C GLU A 581 9.40 5.76 -36.79
N ALA A 582 9.11 4.76 -35.95
CA ALA A 582 7.93 3.92 -36.13
C ALA A 582 6.65 4.77 -36.06
N GLY A 583 5.80 4.69 -37.09
CA GLY A 583 4.63 5.56 -37.27
C GLY A 583 4.88 6.84 -38.06
N ALA A 584 6.10 7.09 -38.57
CA ALA A 584 6.37 8.20 -39.47
C ALA A 584 5.65 8.01 -40.82
N GLY A 585 4.79 8.97 -41.16
CA GLY A 585 4.12 9.09 -42.44
C GLY A 585 4.93 9.87 -43.48
N THR A 586 4.29 10.13 -44.63
CA THR A 586 4.96 10.51 -45.88
C THR A 586 5.81 11.78 -45.86
N LEU A 587 5.43 12.83 -45.10
CA LEU A 587 6.24 14.06 -45.01
C LEU A 587 7.51 13.80 -44.22
N ARG A 588 7.37 13.26 -43.01
CA ARG A 588 8.50 13.01 -42.11
C ARG A 588 9.47 11.97 -42.66
N ALA A 589 8.97 10.95 -43.35
CA ALA A 589 9.79 9.96 -44.05
C ALA A 589 10.72 10.56 -45.14
N LYS A 590 10.46 11.79 -45.60
CA LYS A 590 11.30 12.53 -46.56
C LYS A 590 12.30 13.49 -45.90
N ASN A 591 12.37 13.56 -44.57
CA ASN A 591 13.42 14.31 -43.88
C ASN A 591 14.79 13.64 -44.10
N SER A 592 15.89 14.40 -43.99
CA SER A 592 17.25 13.84 -44.05
C SER A 592 17.80 13.37 -42.69
N ALA A 593 17.14 13.73 -41.59
CA ALA A 593 17.59 13.42 -40.24
C ALA A 593 17.53 11.92 -39.93
N THR A 594 18.61 11.39 -39.33
CA THR A 594 18.75 9.98 -38.92
C THR A 594 18.84 9.79 -37.41
N THR A 595 19.01 10.87 -36.64
CA THR A 595 19.09 10.84 -35.16
C THR A 595 18.03 11.73 -34.50
N ILE A 596 17.88 11.59 -33.19
CA ILE A 596 16.88 12.28 -32.36
C ILE A 596 17.60 13.28 -31.44
N GLY A 597 17.00 14.45 -31.22
CA GLY A 597 17.47 15.45 -30.26
C GLY A 597 17.94 16.75 -30.91
N ILE A 598 18.30 17.73 -30.07
CA ILE A 598 18.79 19.05 -30.47
C ILE A 598 20.30 19.10 -30.22
N GLY A 599 21.06 19.63 -31.19
CA GLY A 599 22.54 19.68 -31.10
C GLY A 599 23.22 18.32 -31.34
N ILE A 600 22.46 17.29 -31.72
CA ILE A 600 22.99 15.94 -32.00
C ILE A 600 23.37 15.85 -33.48
N ALA A 601 24.54 15.26 -33.78
CA ALA A 601 24.97 15.03 -35.16
C ALA A 601 23.90 14.23 -35.95
N ASN A 602 23.64 14.64 -37.18
CA ASN A 602 22.62 14.07 -38.08
C ASN A 602 21.13 14.19 -37.63
N SER A 603 20.84 15.01 -36.61
CA SER A 603 19.46 15.32 -36.20
C SER A 603 18.83 16.41 -37.07
N GLY A 604 19.66 17.28 -37.65
CA GLY A 604 19.25 18.46 -38.38
C GLY A 604 18.51 19.51 -37.53
N ILE A 605 18.70 19.49 -36.20
CA ILE A 605 18.14 20.48 -35.26
C ILE A 605 19.27 21.00 -34.38
N THR A 606 19.42 22.32 -34.26
CA THR A 606 20.45 22.98 -33.46
C THR A 606 19.87 24.04 -32.52
N GLY A 607 20.61 24.37 -31.45
CA GLY A 607 20.25 25.39 -30.47
C GLY A 607 19.77 24.84 -29.11
N THR A 608 18.86 25.56 -28.47
CA THR A 608 18.32 25.30 -27.12
C THR A 608 16.83 25.66 -27.07
N THR A 609 15.99 24.77 -26.53
CA THR A 609 14.55 25.02 -26.36
C THR A 609 14.28 26.28 -25.52
N LYS A 610 13.19 26.99 -25.86
CA LYS A 610 12.79 28.30 -25.31
C LYS A 610 13.78 29.46 -25.56
N VAL A 611 14.88 29.25 -26.29
CA VAL A 611 15.89 30.29 -26.59
C VAL A 611 16.10 30.43 -28.10
N SER A 612 16.59 29.39 -28.76
CA SER A 612 16.84 29.39 -30.20
C SER A 612 16.78 27.97 -30.74
N VAL A 613 15.95 27.70 -31.75
CA VAL A 613 15.91 26.38 -32.41
C VAL A 613 15.90 26.57 -33.91
N ILE A 614 16.87 25.98 -34.60
CA ILE A 614 17.05 26.06 -36.05
C ILE A 614 17.03 24.64 -36.63
N CYS A 615 16.31 24.46 -37.74
CA CYS A 615 16.17 23.20 -38.44
C CYS A 615 16.86 23.25 -39.81
N SER A 616 17.47 22.13 -40.24
CA SER A 616 18.17 22.01 -41.53
C SER A 616 17.92 20.67 -42.25
N ALA A 617 17.05 19.80 -41.73
CA ALA A 617 16.76 18.48 -42.28
C ALA A 617 15.27 18.21 -42.57
N SER A 618 14.42 19.23 -42.45
CA SER A 618 12.97 19.10 -42.60
C SER A 618 12.55 19.20 -44.06
N TYR A 619 11.87 18.16 -44.57
CA TYR A 619 11.30 18.15 -45.93
C TYR A 619 10.34 19.33 -46.17
N CYS A 620 9.69 19.83 -45.10
CA CYS A 620 8.79 20.98 -45.19
C CYS A 620 9.50 22.30 -45.56
N HIS A 621 10.83 22.35 -45.42
CA HIS A 621 11.68 23.44 -45.85
C HIS A 621 12.71 22.96 -46.90
N SER A 622 12.34 21.97 -47.71
CA SER A 622 13.18 21.48 -48.81
C SER A 622 12.79 22.05 -50.16
N ASN A 623 13.63 21.84 -51.17
CA ASN A 623 13.34 22.08 -52.58
C ASN A 623 12.38 21.05 -53.21
N GLY A 624 11.80 20.12 -52.44
CA GLY A 624 10.75 19.18 -52.85
C GLY A 624 11.08 18.25 -54.04
N ASN A 625 12.27 18.36 -54.62
CA ASN A 625 12.72 17.65 -55.81
C ASN A 625 13.24 16.27 -55.39
N ALA A 626 12.40 15.25 -55.57
CA ALA A 626 12.70 13.89 -55.11
C ALA A 626 14.01 13.29 -55.64
N ALA A 627 14.50 13.75 -56.80
CA ALA A 627 15.77 13.30 -57.38
C ALA A 627 17.00 14.00 -56.81
N ALA A 628 16.84 15.18 -56.19
CA ALA A 628 17.93 16.00 -55.67
C ALA A 628 17.42 16.89 -54.51
N LEU A 629 17.09 16.28 -53.37
CA LEU A 629 16.55 17.02 -52.22
C LEU A 629 17.63 17.91 -51.57
N VAL A 630 17.35 19.21 -51.53
CA VAL A 630 18.12 20.25 -50.83
C VAL A 630 17.24 20.80 -49.72
N TYR A 631 17.77 20.95 -48.51
CA TYR A 631 17.04 21.41 -47.32
C TYR A 631 17.52 22.81 -46.95
N ALA A 632 16.60 23.77 -46.87
CA ALA A 632 16.89 25.11 -46.40
C ALA A 632 17.08 25.12 -44.88
N VAL A 633 18.01 25.94 -44.41
CA VAL A 633 18.15 26.26 -42.99
C VAL A 633 17.01 27.21 -42.61
N THR A 634 16.24 26.86 -41.58
CA THR A 634 15.12 27.70 -41.14
C THR A 634 15.61 28.94 -40.39
N PRO A 635 14.79 30.00 -40.31
CA PRO A 635 14.88 30.99 -39.25
C PRO A 635 14.80 30.31 -37.86
N ASN A 636 15.16 31.02 -36.81
CA ASN A 636 14.98 30.55 -35.44
C ASN A 636 13.47 30.44 -35.12
N TRP A 637 13.07 29.29 -34.56
CA TRP A 637 11.70 28.99 -34.13
C TRP A 637 11.09 30.05 -33.20
N TYR A 638 11.91 30.68 -32.36
CA TYR A 638 11.49 31.71 -31.40
C TYR A 638 11.59 33.15 -31.95
N GLY A 639 12.03 33.34 -33.19
CA GLY A 639 12.05 34.66 -33.84
C GLY A 639 12.85 34.70 -35.14
N GLY A 640 12.36 35.49 -36.11
CA GLY A 640 12.99 35.67 -37.42
C GLY A 640 12.08 35.22 -38.57
N THR A 641 12.49 35.57 -39.79
CA THR A 641 11.79 35.25 -41.04
C THR A 641 12.78 34.90 -42.13
N PHE A 642 12.34 34.16 -43.15
CA PHE A 642 13.09 34.07 -44.41
C PHE A 642 13.19 35.47 -45.03
N THR A 643 14.34 35.81 -45.61
CA THR A 643 14.62 37.13 -46.19
C THR A 643 14.47 37.10 -47.71
N GLY A 644 14.09 38.24 -48.30
CA GLY A 644 13.89 38.36 -49.74
C GLY A 644 12.69 37.55 -50.24
N ASP A 645 12.82 36.92 -51.41
CA ASP A 645 11.74 36.17 -52.03
C ASP A 645 11.48 34.82 -51.35
N ARG A 646 10.22 34.58 -50.95
CA ARG A 646 9.82 33.40 -50.17
C ARG A 646 9.99 32.08 -50.91
N CYS A 647 9.88 32.06 -52.23
CA CYS A 647 9.97 30.85 -53.05
C CYS A 647 11.44 30.49 -53.32
N ALA A 648 12.27 31.49 -53.58
CA ALA A 648 13.70 31.37 -53.80
C ALA A 648 14.47 30.79 -52.60
N ASN A 649 13.97 31.00 -51.38
CA ASN A 649 14.54 30.40 -50.17
C ASN A 649 14.50 28.85 -50.17
N CYS A 650 13.67 28.21 -51.00
CA CYS A 650 13.56 26.75 -51.06
C CYS A 650 13.70 26.14 -52.48
N HIS A 651 13.10 26.73 -53.53
CA HIS A 651 12.99 26.08 -54.86
C HIS A 651 13.33 26.99 -56.06
N GLY A 652 13.73 28.24 -55.81
CA GLY A 652 13.78 29.25 -56.87
C GLY A 652 12.40 29.80 -57.28
N ASN A 653 12.38 30.58 -58.38
CA ASN A 653 11.19 31.29 -58.89
C ASN A 653 10.72 30.83 -60.28
N ALA A 654 11.42 29.87 -60.86
CA ALA A 654 11.12 29.23 -62.12
C ALA A 654 11.82 27.86 -62.14
N PRO A 655 11.45 26.96 -63.07
CA PRO A 655 12.07 25.63 -63.18
C PRO A 655 13.60 25.69 -63.16
N ASN A 656 14.21 24.91 -62.26
CA ASN A 656 15.66 24.79 -62.04
C ASN A 656 16.46 26.11 -61.91
N THR A 657 15.92 27.11 -61.20
CA THR A 657 16.68 28.32 -60.82
C THR A 657 17.58 28.06 -59.58
N THR A 658 18.04 29.10 -58.88
CA THR A 658 19.15 29.10 -57.89
C THR A 658 19.20 27.92 -56.91
N VAL A 659 18.06 27.37 -56.51
CA VAL A 659 17.95 26.06 -55.86
C VAL A 659 17.14 25.15 -56.78
N ALA A 660 17.67 23.98 -57.14
CA ALA A 660 17.10 23.08 -58.14
C ALA A 660 15.73 22.49 -57.73
N GLY A 661 14.65 23.23 -57.96
CA GLY A 661 13.26 22.81 -57.74
C GLY A 661 12.79 21.79 -58.79
N SER A 662 11.58 21.96 -59.32
CA SER A 662 11.13 21.14 -60.46
C SER A 662 11.95 21.48 -61.71
N ALA A 663 12.68 20.52 -62.28
CA ALA A 663 13.56 20.75 -63.43
C ALA A 663 12.83 20.81 -64.79
N SER A 664 11.51 20.92 -64.75
CA SER A 664 10.62 20.60 -65.88
C SER A 664 10.72 21.58 -67.04
N HIS A 665 11.17 21.06 -68.18
CA HIS A 665 11.46 21.82 -69.40
C HIS A 665 12.46 22.97 -69.17
N TYR A 666 13.32 22.86 -68.14
CA TYR A 666 14.49 23.73 -68.02
C TYR A 666 15.54 23.32 -69.05
N ASN A 667 16.10 24.30 -69.75
CA ASN A 667 17.06 24.07 -70.83
C ASN A 667 18.26 25.06 -70.71
N ASN A 668 19.48 24.56 -70.86
CA ASN A 668 20.72 25.36 -70.91
C ASN A 668 21.14 25.77 -72.34
N ARG A 669 20.30 25.41 -73.33
CA ARG A 669 20.39 25.65 -74.77
C ARG A 669 19.05 26.13 -75.33
N PHE A 670 18.30 26.92 -74.55
CA PHE A 670 16.97 27.40 -74.96
C PHE A 670 17.09 28.24 -76.25
N LEU A 671 16.21 27.99 -77.23
CA LEU A 671 16.26 28.56 -78.58
C LEU A 671 17.56 28.26 -79.38
N GLY A 672 18.32 27.23 -79.01
CA GLY A 672 19.53 26.81 -79.73
C GLY A 672 20.81 27.57 -79.36
N TYR A 673 20.73 28.54 -78.45
CA TYR A 673 21.88 29.33 -78.00
C TYR A 673 22.64 28.64 -76.87
N THR A 674 23.93 28.40 -77.07
CA THR A 674 24.84 27.96 -76.00
C THR A 674 25.03 29.06 -74.95
N GLY A 675 24.77 28.73 -73.67
CA GLY A 675 24.96 29.63 -72.53
C GLY A 675 23.71 30.37 -72.08
N THR A 676 22.60 30.28 -72.82
CA THR A 676 21.31 30.83 -72.39
C THR A 676 20.52 29.79 -71.58
N ALA A 677 20.60 29.90 -70.25
CA ALA A 677 19.68 29.22 -69.35
C ALA A 677 18.25 29.77 -69.52
N GLY A 678 17.28 28.89 -69.79
CA GLY A 678 15.89 29.28 -70.02
C GLY A 678 14.94 28.11 -70.27
N GLY A 679 13.65 28.39 -70.26
CA GLY A 679 12.59 27.40 -70.45
C GLY A 679 11.22 28.06 -70.26
N HIS A 680 10.28 27.36 -69.64
CA HIS A 680 9.00 27.92 -69.17
C HIS A 680 9.15 28.92 -67.98
N GLN A 681 10.12 29.83 -68.07
CA GLN A 681 10.47 30.86 -67.06
C GLN A 681 9.85 32.24 -67.37
N ILE A 682 9.64 32.54 -68.65
CA ILE A 682 9.11 33.83 -69.14
C ILE A 682 7.94 33.59 -70.12
N GLY A 683 8.08 32.62 -71.02
CA GLY A 683 7.06 32.22 -71.98
C GLY A 683 7.64 31.49 -73.19
N ASN A 684 6.77 30.83 -73.96
CA ASN A 684 7.17 30.24 -75.23
C ASN A 684 7.49 31.36 -76.22
N HIS A 685 8.68 31.31 -76.83
CA HIS A 685 9.17 32.36 -77.74
C HIS A 685 9.21 33.76 -77.10
N ALA A 686 9.62 33.85 -75.82
CA ALA A 686 9.69 35.10 -75.06
C ALA A 686 10.70 36.12 -75.62
N MET A 687 11.78 35.63 -76.25
CA MET A 687 12.70 36.47 -77.04
C MET A 687 12.24 36.53 -78.51
N SER A 688 12.68 37.56 -79.23
CA SER A 688 12.61 37.56 -80.69
C SER A 688 13.22 36.26 -81.22
N ILE A 689 12.52 35.56 -82.12
CA ILE A 689 12.94 34.27 -82.71
C ILE A 689 13.99 34.51 -83.82
N TYR A 690 14.94 35.39 -83.52
CA TYR A 690 15.98 35.85 -84.43
C TYR A 690 17.26 35.10 -84.12
N SER A 691 17.57 34.10 -84.94
CA SER A 691 18.95 33.62 -85.12
C SER A 691 19.33 33.89 -86.56
N SER A 692 20.41 34.64 -86.77
CA SER A 692 21.09 34.69 -88.07
C SER A 692 21.63 33.29 -88.42
N PRO A 693 21.68 32.86 -89.70
CA PRO A 693 21.37 33.59 -90.93
C PRO A 693 20.23 32.95 -91.76
N GLY A 694 19.12 33.68 -91.98
CA GLY A 694 18.16 33.39 -93.07
C GLY A 694 16.79 32.82 -92.68
N GLY A 695 15.91 33.63 -92.05
CA GLY A 695 14.56 33.17 -91.67
C GLY A 695 13.56 34.29 -91.27
N LEU A 696 13.67 35.45 -91.93
CA LEU A 696 12.95 36.73 -91.73
C LEU A 696 11.63 36.80 -90.91
N SER A 697 11.52 37.90 -90.16
CA SER A 697 10.26 38.63 -89.97
C SER A 697 10.45 40.09 -90.40
N HIS A 698 9.62 40.58 -91.31
CA HIS A 698 9.21 41.98 -91.58
C HIS A 698 8.01 41.92 -92.56
N ALA A 699 7.08 42.88 -92.64
CA ALA A 699 6.99 44.18 -91.97
C ALA A 699 5.63 44.39 -91.27
N GLY A 700 5.55 45.37 -90.35
CA GLY A 700 4.32 45.72 -89.59
C GLY A 700 4.43 45.53 -88.07
N THR A 701 5.55 44.99 -87.56
CA THR A 701 5.78 44.63 -86.16
C THR A 701 6.37 45.77 -85.30
N ASN A 702 5.72 46.93 -85.32
CA ASN A 702 6.02 48.00 -84.35
C ASN A 702 5.38 47.65 -82.99
N GLY A 703 6.04 46.76 -82.24
CA GLY A 703 5.59 46.20 -80.96
C GLY A 703 6.49 45.03 -80.54
N LYS A 704 7.70 45.35 -80.07
CA LYS A 704 8.91 44.49 -80.19
C LYS A 704 9.00 43.23 -79.30
N SER A 705 7.97 42.79 -78.58
CA SER A 705 8.08 41.63 -77.68
C SER A 705 6.86 40.72 -77.63
N SER A 706 7.11 39.40 -77.64
CA SER A 706 6.14 38.36 -77.26
C SER A 706 5.90 38.33 -75.75
N HIS A 707 6.77 38.91 -74.93
CA HIS A 707 6.64 38.95 -73.47
C HIS A 707 5.84 40.18 -73.02
N GLY A 708 5.17 40.07 -71.87
CA GLY A 708 4.47 41.18 -71.20
C GLY A 708 3.04 41.48 -71.68
N ASN A 709 2.73 41.32 -72.98
CA ASN A 709 1.40 41.64 -73.52
C ASN A 709 0.43 40.43 -73.51
N GLY A 710 -0.42 40.38 -72.47
CA GLY A 710 -1.41 39.33 -72.27
C GLY A 710 -2.53 39.23 -73.32
N ALA A 711 -2.69 40.22 -74.21
CA ALA A 711 -3.70 40.18 -75.27
C ALA A 711 -3.25 39.33 -76.49
N ILE A 712 -1.94 39.11 -76.64
CA ILE A 712 -1.35 38.45 -77.83
C ILE A 712 -0.38 37.31 -77.48
N ALA A 713 -0.02 37.15 -76.21
CA ALA A 713 0.85 36.08 -75.74
C ALA A 713 0.60 35.73 -74.26
N THR A 714 0.60 34.44 -73.93
CA THR A 714 0.46 33.98 -72.55
C THR A 714 1.83 33.92 -71.87
N THR A 715 2.02 34.70 -70.80
CA THR A 715 3.15 34.52 -69.88
C THR A 715 3.07 33.14 -69.24
N ILE A 716 4.12 32.33 -69.36
CA ILE A 716 4.18 31.00 -68.74
C ILE A 716 4.99 31.12 -67.44
N SER A 717 4.32 30.80 -66.34
CA SER A 717 4.83 30.83 -64.96
C SER A 717 4.29 29.60 -64.22
N CYS A 718 4.72 29.37 -62.97
CA CYS A 718 4.28 28.26 -62.13
C CYS A 718 2.76 28.12 -62.07
N ASN A 719 2.01 29.23 -62.12
CA ASN A 719 0.55 29.20 -62.08
C ASN A 719 -0.12 28.57 -63.31
N ILE A 720 0.57 28.44 -64.45
CA ILE A 720 0.01 27.75 -65.63
C ILE A 720 -0.10 26.25 -65.39
N CYS A 721 0.81 25.65 -64.60
CA CYS A 721 0.89 24.20 -64.37
C CYS A 721 0.60 23.77 -62.92
N HIS A 722 0.62 24.70 -61.97
CA HIS A 722 0.35 24.47 -60.56
C HIS A 722 -0.74 25.43 -60.04
N TYR A 723 -1.77 25.69 -60.86
CA TYR A 723 -2.77 26.74 -60.64
C TYR A 723 -3.48 26.63 -59.28
N ALA A 724 -3.73 25.40 -58.81
CA ALA A 724 -4.28 25.15 -57.49
C ALA A 724 -3.33 25.59 -56.35
N THR A 725 -2.01 25.50 -56.55
CA THR A 725 -1.01 25.86 -55.52
C THR A 725 -0.68 27.36 -55.54
N ILE A 726 -0.60 27.95 -56.73
CA ILE A 726 -0.26 29.36 -56.96
C ILE A 726 -1.06 29.89 -58.15
N THR A 727 -1.78 30.99 -57.96
CA THR A 727 -2.59 31.64 -59.01
C THR A 727 -1.89 32.85 -59.64
N THR A 728 -0.95 33.47 -58.92
CA THR A 728 -0.16 34.65 -59.34
C THR A 728 0.54 34.42 -60.68
N ALA A 729 0.19 35.21 -61.70
CA ALA A 729 0.71 35.03 -63.06
C ALA A 729 2.13 35.56 -63.28
N ARG A 730 2.60 36.46 -62.41
CA ARG A 730 3.88 37.17 -62.51
C ARG A 730 4.37 37.40 -61.09
N ASN A 731 5.46 36.78 -60.64
CA ASN A 731 6.05 37.10 -59.34
C ASN A 731 6.93 38.35 -59.50
N ASP A 732 6.53 39.46 -58.89
CA ASP A 732 7.33 40.68 -58.87
C ASP A 732 8.69 40.49 -58.19
N ASN A 733 8.82 39.50 -57.30
CA ASN A 733 10.04 39.14 -56.58
C ASN A 733 10.98 38.20 -57.34
N ASN A 734 10.59 37.74 -58.55
CA ASN A 734 11.45 36.92 -59.39
C ASN A 734 12.66 37.74 -59.89
N ALA A 735 13.88 37.29 -59.58
CA ALA A 735 15.13 37.94 -59.97
C ALA A 735 15.25 38.19 -61.49
N ALA A 736 14.72 37.30 -62.33
CA ALA A 736 14.71 37.47 -63.79
C ALA A 736 13.66 38.46 -64.29
N CYS A 737 12.62 38.75 -63.50
CA CYS A 737 11.62 39.76 -63.82
C CYS A 737 12.07 41.15 -63.31
N LYS A 738 12.65 41.22 -62.11
CA LYS A 738 13.09 42.47 -61.47
C LYS A 738 14.14 43.26 -62.25
N THR A 739 14.99 42.59 -63.03
CA THR A 739 15.98 43.25 -63.91
C THR A 739 15.34 44.11 -65.00
N CYS A 740 14.10 43.83 -65.38
CA CYS A 740 13.37 44.52 -66.45
C CYS A 740 12.08 45.22 -65.98
N HIS A 741 11.51 44.82 -64.84
CA HIS A 741 10.21 45.30 -64.34
C HIS A 741 10.32 46.02 -62.99
N TYR A 742 11.17 47.04 -62.93
CA TYR A 742 11.38 47.90 -61.77
C TYR A 742 10.77 49.29 -61.95
N THR A 743 10.50 49.96 -60.83
CA THR A 743 9.95 51.33 -60.79
C THR A 743 10.90 52.32 -61.47
N GLY A 744 10.38 53.06 -62.45
CA GLY A 744 11.15 53.99 -63.27
C GLY A 744 11.60 53.45 -64.63
N ASN A 745 11.41 52.16 -64.94
CA ASN A 745 11.70 51.63 -66.28
C ASN A 745 10.56 51.92 -67.28
N THR A 746 10.89 52.09 -68.57
CA THR A 746 9.95 52.29 -69.69
C THR A 746 9.04 51.08 -69.96
N VAL A 747 9.40 49.90 -69.46
CA VAL A 747 8.62 48.65 -69.55
C VAL A 747 7.55 48.54 -68.44
N GLY A 748 7.62 49.40 -67.42
CA GLY A 748 6.72 49.39 -66.27
C GLY A 748 7.11 48.37 -65.18
N ALA A 749 6.82 48.73 -63.94
CA ALA A 749 7.05 47.89 -62.76
C ALA A 749 6.00 46.77 -62.65
N LEU A 750 6.37 45.67 -61.98
CA LEU A 750 5.43 44.63 -61.53
C LEU A 750 5.05 44.78 -60.05
N ASP A 751 5.34 45.94 -59.44
CA ASP A 751 5.28 46.21 -58.01
C ASP A 751 3.95 45.82 -57.33
N GLY A 752 4.05 45.28 -56.11
CA GLY A 752 2.91 44.86 -55.29
C GLY A 752 2.30 43.50 -55.67
N ASN A 753 3.02 42.63 -56.38
CA ASN A 753 2.51 41.35 -56.89
C ASN A 753 3.42 40.14 -56.56
N PRO A 754 3.66 39.86 -55.26
CA PRO A 754 4.46 38.71 -54.83
C PRO A 754 3.78 37.37 -55.14
N ALA A 755 4.59 36.33 -55.33
CA ALA A 755 4.12 34.95 -55.37
C ALA A 755 3.53 34.53 -54.02
N ASP A 756 2.23 34.23 -53.99
CA ASP A 756 1.55 33.69 -52.83
C ASP A 756 0.91 32.32 -53.08
N ILE A 757 0.82 31.54 -52.00
CA ILE A 757 0.25 30.20 -52.01
C ILE A 757 -1.28 30.30 -51.91
N ALA A 758 -1.97 29.90 -52.98
CA ALA A 758 -3.42 29.97 -53.10
C ALA A 758 -4.14 28.85 -52.34
N ASP A 759 -3.57 27.63 -52.34
CA ASP A 759 -4.07 26.49 -51.55
C ASP A 759 -2.93 25.84 -50.75
N LYS A 760 -2.91 26.09 -49.44
CA LYS A 760 -1.92 25.53 -48.50
C LYS A 760 -2.04 24.01 -48.33
N SER A 761 -3.13 23.37 -48.76
CA SER A 761 -3.25 21.91 -48.85
C SER A 761 -2.46 21.31 -50.02
N LYS A 762 -2.10 22.11 -51.03
CA LYS A 762 -1.29 21.70 -52.20
C LYS A 762 0.19 22.07 -52.07
N HIS A 763 0.52 22.97 -51.15
CA HIS A 763 1.89 23.31 -50.82
C HIS A 763 2.39 22.47 -49.64
N VAL A 764 3.59 21.87 -49.76
CA VAL A 764 4.18 21.01 -48.71
C VAL A 764 3.27 19.82 -48.31
N ASN A 765 2.70 19.13 -49.29
CA ASN A 765 1.89 17.91 -49.06
C ASN A 765 2.60 16.59 -49.47
N GLY A 766 3.87 16.68 -49.87
CA GLY A 766 4.67 15.51 -50.28
C GLY A 766 4.53 15.11 -51.75
N LEU A 767 3.68 15.80 -52.52
CA LEU A 767 3.39 15.54 -53.93
C LEU A 767 3.74 16.77 -54.79
N VAL A 768 3.97 16.55 -56.09
CA VAL A 768 4.02 17.62 -57.10
C VAL A 768 2.64 17.73 -57.74
N ASN A 769 1.83 18.68 -57.25
CA ASN A 769 0.44 18.84 -57.66
C ASN A 769 0.37 19.62 -58.98
N VAL A 770 0.25 18.90 -60.11
CA VAL A 770 0.02 19.51 -61.44
C VAL A 770 -1.47 19.74 -61.63
N VAL A 771 -1.85 21.00 -61.82
CA VAL A 771 -3.21 21.46 -62.17
C VAL A 771 -3.04 22.63 -63.13
N PHE A 772 -3.48 22.46 -64.37
CA PHE A 772 -3.39 23.52 -65.37
C PHE A 772 -4.36 24.67 -65.07
N LYS A 773 -3.94 25.90 -65.36
CA LYS A 773 -4.85 27.05 -65.40
C LYS A 773 -5.81 26.90 -66.58
N PRO A 774 -7.14 26.94 -66.39
CA PRO A 774 -8.10 26.86 -67.49
C PRO A 774 -8.05 28.14 -68.33
N THR A 775 -7.21 28.12 -69.38
CA THR A 775 -6.97 29.28 -70.25
C THR A 775 -6.55 28.81 -71.65
N SER A 776 -6.93 29.57 -72.68
CA SER A 776 -6.41 29.36 -74.04
C SER A 776 -5.03 29.98 -74.11
N ILE A 777 -4.03 29.20 -74.53
CA ILE A 777 -2.67 29.70 -74.70
C ILE A 777 -2.59 30.58 -75.95
N LEU A 778 -2.01 31.77 -75.80
CA LEU A 778 -1.77 32.72 -76.88
C LEU A 778 -0.29 32.74 -77.25
N SER A 779 0.01 32.84 -78.54
CA SER A 779 1.36 32.83 -79.08
C SER A 779 1.54 33.90 -80.15
N LYS A 780 2.33 34.94 -79.83
CA LYS A 780 2.76 35.98 -80.78
C LYS A 780 3.74 35.44 -81.83
N ALA A 781 4.34 34.27 -81.61
CA ALA A 781 5.27 33.63 -82.53
C ALA A 781 4.65 33.36 -83.89
N GLN A 782 3.43 32.81 -83.92
CA GLN A 782 2.65 32.42 -85.09
C GLN A 782 3.34 31.50 -86.12
N MET A 783 2.75 30.33 -86.38
CA MET A 783 3.28 29.39 -87.39
C MET A 783 3.17 29.96 -88.82
N ARG A 784 4.10 29.56 -89.70
CA ARG A 784 4.07 29.93 -91.14
C ARG A 784 2.73 29.52 -91.77
N PRO A 785 2.14 30.29 -92.71
CA PRO A 785 0.79 30.01 -93.21
C PRO A 785 0.62 28.60 -93.80
N ALA A 786 1.60 28.11 -94.56
CA ALA A 786 1.59 26.76 -95.14
C ALA A 786 1.65 25.64 -94.09
N SER A 787 2.33 25.87 -92.96
CA SER A 787 2.39 24.91 -91.84
C SER A 787 1.15 25.00 -90.94
N PHE A 788 0.48 26.15 -90.93
CA PHE A 788 -0.70 26.40 -90.10
C PHE A 788 -1.97 25.70 -90.63
N THR A 789 -2.06 25.46 -91.94
CA THR A 789 -3.21 24.76 -92.56
C THR A 789 -3.15 23.24 -92.40
N THR A 790 -1.98 22.67 -92.09
CA THR A 790 -1.78 21.22 -91.92
C THR A 790 -1.91 20.78 -90.46
N ALA A 791 -2.42 19.56 -90.24
CA ALA A 791 -2.34 18.93 -88.93
C ALA A 791 -0.86 18.69 -88.54
N PRO A 792 -0.48 18.78 -87.26
CA PRO A 792 -1.34 18.98 -86.07
C PRO A 792 -1.72 20.45 -85.79
N TYR A 793 -1.10 21.43 -86.44
CA TYR A 793 -1.32 22.86 -86.13
C TYR A 793 -2.75 23.33 -86.41
N SER A 794 -3.31 22.97 -87.56
CA SER A 794 -4.70 23.32 -87.91
C SER A 794 -5.73 22.69 -86.96
N SER A 795 -5.38 21.62 -86.26
CA SER A 795 -6.20 20.98 -85.24
C SER A 795 -6.09 21.65 -83.87
N ALA A 796 -4.95 22.28 -83.56
CA ALA A 796 -4.64 22.82 -82.23
C ALA A 796 -4.81 24.35 -82.09
N TRP A 797 -4.67 25.12 -83.17
CA TRP A 797 -4.58 26.58 -83.12
C TRP A 797 -5.60 27.31 -84.00
N ASN A 798 -6.02 28.49 -83.55
CA ASN A 798 -6.79 29.50 -84.27
C ASN A 798 -5.88 30.69 -84.65
N ARG A 799 -6.14 31.30 -85.80
CA ARG A 799 -5.38 32.42 -86.37
C ARG A 799 -6.11 33.74 -86.10
N ASN A 800 -5.50 34.67 -85.37
CA ASN A 800 -6.12 35.94 -85.00
C ASN A 800 -5.39 37.11 -85.67
N ALA A 801 -6.17 38.04 -86.24
CA ALA A 801 -5.71 39.28 -86.87
C ALA A 801 -4.54 39.12 -87.89
N GLY A 802 -4.54 38.03 -88.67
CA GLY A 802 -3.57 37.81 -89.77
C GLY A 802 -2.24 37.13 -89.36
N TYR A 803 -1.24 37.18 -90.26
CA TYR A 803 0.10 36.64 -90.05
C TYR A 803 1.10 37.77 -89.82
N LYS A 804 1.75 37.78 -88.64
CA LYS A 804 2.87 38.68 -88.26
C LYS A 804 2.57 40.19 -88.29
N GLY A 805 1.31 40.63 -88.25
CA GLY A 805 0.94 42.02 -88.01
C GLY A 805 1.07 42.43 -86.53
N SER A 806 0.93 43.73 -86.24
CA SER A 806 1.07 44.28 -84.87
C SER A 806 0.09 43.63 -83.87
N GLY A 807 -1.18 43.46 -84.23
CA GLY A 807 -2.20 42.77 -83.41
C GLY A 807 -2.28 41.25 -83.59
N SER A 808 -1.50 40.64 -84.49
CA SER A 808 -1.66 39.22 -84.85
C SER A 808 -1.14 38.25 -83.79
N TYR A 809 -1.83 37.14 -83.56
CA TYR A 809 -1.38 36.03 -82.68
C TYR A 809 -2.12 34.73 -83.00
N ASP A 810 -1.58 33.60 -82.58
CA ASP A 810 -2.26 32.30 -82.64
C ASP A 810 -2.80 31.96 -81.24
N SER A 811 -4.02 31.42 -81.15
CA SER A 811 -4.66 31.02 -79.88
C SER A 811 -5.02 29.53 -79.88
N ALA A 812 -4.85 28.85 -78.75
CA ALA A 812 -5.23 27.44 -78.64
C ALA A 812 -6.74 27.27 -78.80
N LYS A 813 -7.16 26.30 -79.64
CA LYS A 813 -8.59 25.98 -79.86
C LYS A 813 -9.30 25.48 -78.60
N THR A 814 -8.56 24.77 -77.75
CA THR A 814 -9.02 24.31 -76.44
C THR A 814 -8.30 25.09 -75.34
N THR A 815 -9.02 25.37 -74.25
CA THR A 815 -8.39 25.77 -72.99
C THR A 815 -7.59 24.61 -72.43
N LEU A 816 -6.50 24.87 -71.70
CA LEU A 816 -5.83 23.82 -70.96
C LEU A 816 -6.80 23.15 -69.98
N ASP A 817 -6.86 21.82 -70.01
CA ASP A 817 -7.63 21.01 -69.07
C ASP A 817 -6.71 19.96 -68.43
N THR A 818 -6.80 19.79 -67.11
CA THR A 818 -5.90 18.87 -66.40
C THR A 818 -6.29 17.40 -66.61
N ALA A 819 -7.59 17.09 -66.66
CA ALA A 819 -8.06 15.72 -66.73
C ALA A 819 -7.78 15.08 -68.10
N ALA A 820 -7.94 15.85 -69.17
CA ALA A 820 -7.65 15.41 -70.53
C ALA A 820 -6.16 15.55 -70.90
N MET A 821 -5.42 16.52 -70.37
CA MET A 821 -4.10 16.90 -70.90
C MET A 821 -2.88 16.60 -70.01
N TRP A 822 -3.06 15.94 -68.86
CA TRP A 822 -1.96 15.54 -67.97
C TRP A 822 -2.05 14.07 -67.59
N ASP A 823 -1.04 13.27 -67.96
CA ASP A 823 -0.91 11.89 -67.49
C ASP A 823 0.05 11.80 -66.29
N GLY A 824 -0.53 11.54 -65.12
CA GLY A 824 0.19 11.46 -63.85
C GLY A 824 1.27 10.38 -63.78
N PRO A 825 1.06 9.14 -64.28
CA PRO A 825 2.07 8.09 -64.32
C PRO A 825 3.24 8.36 -65.27
N SER A 826 3.00 8.61 -66.56
CA SER A 826 4.06 8.82 -67.57
C SER A 826 4.68 10.22 -67.54
N LYS A 827 4.06 11.15 -66.82
CA LYS A 827 4.45 12.58 -66.75
C LYS A 827 4.38 13.28 -68.11
N THR A 828 3.45 12.86 -68.99
CA THR A 828 3.25 13.45 -70.32
C THR A 828 2.14 14.50 -70.32
N CYS A 829 2.25 15.44 -71.26
CA CYS A 829 1.21 16.41 -71.61
C CYS A 829 1.22 16.70 -73.12
N SER A 830 1.28 15.64 -73.93
CA SER A 830 1.54 15.68 -75.37
C SER A 830 0.41 16.29 -76.22
N ASN A 831 -0.80 16.33 -75.68
CA ASN A 831 -2.01 16.83 -76.33
C ASN A 831 -2.36 18.31 -75.99
N ILE A 832 -1.52 19.03 -75.24
CA ILE A 832 -1.66 20.49 -75.14
C ILE A 832 -1.27 21.14 -76.47
N ALA A 833 -1.93 22.25 -76.83
CA ALA A 833 -1.64 22.97 -78.07
C ALA A 833 -0.16 23.40 -78.21
N CYS A 834 0.54 23.66 -77.10
CA CYS A 834 1.96 24.04 -77.09
C CYS A 834 2.90 22.95 -77.63
N HIS A 835 2.54 21.67 -77.50
CA HIS A 835 3.35 20.54 -77.95
C HIS A 835 2.95 20.04 -79.34
N ASN A 836 1.83 20.54 -79.91
CA ASN A 836 1.35 20.18 -81.24
C ASN A 836 1.29 18.64 -81.46
N GLY A 837 0.81 17.89 -80.46
CA GLY A 837 0.71 16.42 -80.52
C GLY A 837 2.02 15.67 -80.32
N GLN A 838 3.15 16.35 -80.06
CA GLN A 838 4.44 15.71 -79.81
C GLN A 838 4.56 15.15 -78.38
N SER A 839 5.28 14.04 -78.24
CA SER A 839 5.46 13.29 -76.99
C SER A 839 6.48 13.92 -76.02
N VAL A 840 6.22 15.15 -75.57
CA VAL A 840 7.03 15.86 -74.56
C VAL A 840 6.66 15.41 -73.14
N ARG A 841 7.67 15.10 -72.31
CA ARG A 841 7.51 14.73 -70.90
C ARG A 841 7.97 15.87 -69.98
N TRP A 842 7.25 16.03 -68.87
CA TRP A 842 7.57 16.96 -67.78
C TRP A 842 8.96 16.75 -67.15
N THR A 843 9.58 15.59 -67.39
CA THR A 843 10.93 15.24 -66.95
C THR A 843 12.02 15.61 -67.96
N ASP A 844 11.66 15.97 -69.19
CA ASP A 844 12.62 16.35 -70.23
C ASP A 844 13.25 17.69 -69.84
N ASN A 845 14.56 17.67 -69.63
CA ASN A 845 15.32 18.78 -69.03
C ASN A 845 16.74 18.85 -69.59
N ASN A 846 17.51 19.88 -69.20
CA ASN A 846 18.94 20.04 -69.46
C ASN A 846 19.36 19.90 -70.94
N GLY A 847 18.50 20.34 -71.86
CA GLY A 847 18.77 20.31 -73.31
C GLY A 847 18.10 19.18 -74.08
N VAL A 848 17.33 18.29 -73.44
CA VAL A 848 16.53 17.25 -74.11
C VAL A 848 15.44 17.86 -75.00
N THR A 849 14.74 18.90 -74.52
CA THR A 849 13.69 19.59 -75.29
C THR A 849 14.31 20.59 -76.26
N THR A 850 14.12 20.40 -77.56
CA THR A 850 14.58 21.30 -78.63
C THR A 850 13.40 21.83 -79.46
N CYS A 851 13.65 22.66 -80.47
CA CYS A 851 12.57 23.16 -81.34
C CYS A 851 11.79 21.99 -82.00
N VAL A 852 12.49 20.94 -82.43
CA VAL A 852 11.84 19.76 -83.04
C VAL A 852 11.07 18.88 -82.05
N SER A 853 11.23 19.11 -80.73
CA SER A 853 10.39 18.44 -79.72
C SER A 853 8.94 18.96 -79.71
N CYS A 854 8.68 20.13 -80.28
CA CYS A 854 7.32 20.69 -80.42
C CYS A 854 6.93 20.96 -81.89
N HIS A 855 7.87 20.83 -82.83
CA HIS A 855 7.68 21.16 -84.24
C HIS A 855 8.12 20.02 -85.16
N THR A 856 7.25 19.62 -86.08
CA THR A 856 7.54 18.59 -87.10
C THR A 856 8.56 19.04 -88.16
N SER A 857 8.71 20.35 -88.36
CA SER A 857 9.75 21.01 -89.17
C SER A 857 9.88 22.50 -88.77
N LEU A 858 10.95 23.18 -89.19
CA LEU A 858 11.31 24.57 -88.82
C LEU A 858 11.34 25.52 -90.04
#